data_AF-A0A9N9IAJ9-F1
#
_entry.id   AF-A0A9N9IAJ9-F1
#
_cell.length_a   1.000
_cell.length_b   1.000
_cell.length_c   1.000
_cell.angle_alpha   90.00
_cell.angle_beta   90.00
_cell.angle_gamma   90.00
#
_symmetry.space_group_name_H-M   'P 1'
#
loop_
_entity.id
_entity.type
_entity.pdbx_description
1 polymer ?
#
loop_
_entity_poly.entity_id
_entity_poly.type
_entity_poly.pdbx_seq_one_letter_code
_entity_poly.pdbx_strand_id
1 'polypeptide(L)'
;SSRSAFLKDKKKEFTMGVPALFRWLSKKYPKIIEKVVEELPVEINGVEIPVDISKSNPNNLEFDNLYLDMNGIIHPCCHPECKPAPETEDDMMIEIFKYTERIIAIVRPRKVLYLAIDGVAPRAKMNQQRSRRFRTAQEDKIKNEEKSKEIERLKESGAQIDEELIQKKSFDSNCITPGTPFMANLAKCLRYWIAEKLNYDPGWKNLKVILSDSNVPGEGEHKIMDFIRGQRSSPYHDPNTRHVIYGLDADLIMLSLSTHEPHFKVLREDVFFNDGSFKGCFICGRMDHIANQCRADLVTRPKSNDKGKNADYNKPYVLLNIETLREYLEIELKISCMPWPFNLENAIDDWVFLCFFVGNDFLPHLPSLEIREGAIDTLISIWKRCLPLMNGYITNCGNANLKRMQYLVTELGKMEDEIFIRRHRDQQRRTSQPAPKRRRINDKYSPTGVYPASGLDHLPVGMPLLPVKGLDSQIRARTNQEIVSNRQALRMANLSAAQLLKAELSGLEPPVHTATSDAMPTENLMSTSYEDTVLSSNSAGIKRKSEFLDDNTQETHVDIKDKIEESGESGQVDPSDDAEQEDTIRLWEPGFKKRYYKDKFEIELPNEQFRSKAFRLGSGEPFKPFEQLMGVLPAGSKKHLPVPFQKLMTSQESEIIDFYPSNFTIDLNGKKYAWQGVVLLPFIEEERLLKAAESIYPELADDEKERNKLGSEILCFSNKHKLYDALCVLYSKRKSEKPIPLDPMISDKLVGFVSRDKNCIPESTFYTPLPDKNTHDIVNDRSLSVVYYLPAKTSNQMHKSVLLRNVKLDPPRWPFVPGCPCTS
;
A
#
# COMPACT_ATOMS: atom_id res chain seq x y z
N SER A 1 -21.43 16.01 -15.96
CA SER A 1 -19.97 15.97 -15.70
C SER A 1 -19.56 16.14 -14.22
N SER A 2 -20.36 16.73 -13.32
CA SER A 2 -19.97 17.02 -11.92
C SER A 2 -20.00 15.82 -10.94
N ARG A 3 -20.66 14.71 -11.29
CA ARG A 3 -20.71 13.49 -10.46
C ARG A 3 -19.42 12.65 -10.56
N SER A 4 -18.76 12.65 -11.71
CA SER A 4 -17.54 11.88 -12.00
C SER A 4 -16.28 12.45 -11.32
N ALA A 5 -16.13 13.77 -11.24
CA ALA A 5 -15.02 14.41 -10.53
C ALA A 5 -15.13 14.24 -9.00
N PHE A 6 -16.35 14.34 -8.45
CA PHE A 6 -16.62 14.16 -7.01
C PHE A 6 -16.41 12.71 -6.55
N LEU A 7 -16.58 11.73 -7.45
CA LEU A 7 -16.28 10.31 -7.22
C LEU A 7 -14.78 10.02 -7.25
N LYS A 8 -13.98 10.79 -8.00
CA LYS A 8 -12.51 10.62 -8.07
C LYS A 8 -11.80 11.07 -6.78
N ASP A 9 -12.22 12.16 -6.15
CA ASP A 9 -11.63 12.59 -4.87
C ASP A 9 -11.99 11.65 -3.71
N LYS A 10 -13.20 11.07 -3.73
CA LYS A 10 -13.57 10.00 -2.78
C LYS A 10 -12.93 8.64 -3.08
N LYS A 11 -12.46 8.37 -4.31
CA LYS A 11 -11.69 7.14 -4.61
C LYS A 11 -10.43 7.02 -3.74
N LYS A 12 -9.83 8.14 -3.30
CA LYS A 12 -8.65 8.14 -2.39
C LYS A 12 -8.99 7.91 -0.91
N GLU A 13 -10.21 8.21 -0.45
CA GLU A 13 -10.60 8.02 0.96
C GLU A 13 -10.82 6.56 1.36
N PHE A 14 -11.08 5.65 0.40
CA PHE A 14 -11.69 4.35 0.70
C PHE A 14 -10.82 3.13 0.35
N THR A 15 -9.59 3.30 -0.14
CA THR A 15 -8.69 2.18 -0.46
C THR A 15 -8.32 1.42 0.80
N MET A 16 -8.97 0.27 1.02
CA MET A 16 -8.46 -0.72 1.95
C MET A 16 -7.30 -1.42 1.24
N GLY A 17 -6.07 -1.10 1.64
CA GLY A 17 -4.88 -1.78 1.13
C GLY A 17 -3.61 -1.04 1.50
N VAL A 18 -3.53 0.26 1.21
CA VAL A 18 -2.26 0.99 1.32
C VAL A 18 -2.41 2.41 1.90
N PRO A 19 -3.29 3.29 1.37
CA PRO A 19 -3.50 4.62 1.96
C PRO A 19 -4.13 4.56 3.35
N ALA A 20 -4.97 3.57 3.63
CA ALA A 20 -5.59 3.40 4.94
C ALA A 20 -4.57 3.08 6.05
N LEU A 21 -3.61 2.18 5.78
CA LEU A 21 -2.55 1.83 6.74
C LEU A 21 -1.64 3.03 6.98
N PHE A 22 -1.18 3.67 5.90
CA PHE A 22 -0.36 4.87 6.03
C PHE A 22 -1.07 5.99 6.80
N ARG A 23 -2.36 6.22 6.53
CA ARG A 23 -3.17 7.21 7.24
C ARG A 23 -3.36 6.86 8.71
N TRP A 24 -3.56 5.58 9.04
CA TRP A 24 -3.63 5.12 10.43
C TRP A 24 -2.29 5.32 11.15
N LEU A 25 -1.17 4.91 10.53
CA LEU A 25 0.19 5.11 11.06
C LEU A 25 0.50 6.60 11.27
N SER A 26 0.21 7.43 10.28
CA SER A 26 0.43 8.89 10.33
C SER A 26 -0.35 9.55 11.46
N LYS A 27 -1.58 9.07 11.72
CA LYS A 27 -2.42 9.58 12.80
C LYS A 27 -1.96 9.09 14.17
N LYS A 28 -1.58 7.81 14.29
CA LYS A 28 -1.19 7.19 15.57
C LYS A 28 0.24 7.56 15.98
N TYR A 29 1.16 7.65 15.01
CA TYR A 29 2.59 7.88 15.20
C TYR A 29 3.05 9.11 14.39
N PRO A 30 2.57 10.33 14.70
CA PRO A 30 2.76 11.50 13.83
C PRO A 30 4.22 11.93 13.65
N LYS A 31 5.10 11.65 14.61
CA LYS A 31 6.53 12.02 14.53
C LYS A 31 7.36 11.15 13.59
N ILE A 32 6.78 10.10 12.99
CA ILE A 32 7.50 9.33 11.96
C ILE A 32 7.63 10.13 10.66
N ILE A 33 6.83 11.18 10.46
CA ILE A 33 6.80 11.97 9.22
C ILE A 33 7.74 13.17 9.38
N GLU A 34 8.72 13.25 8.49
CA GLU A 34 9.64 14.38 8.35
C GLU A 34 9.38 15.08 7.01
N LYS A 35 9.29 16.41 7.03
CA LYS A 35 9.15 17.19 5.80
C LYS A 35 10.48 17.21 5.06
N VAL A 36 10.42 17.07 3.74
CA VAL A 36 11.60 17.17 2.89
C VAL A 36 11.91 18.65 2.60
N VAL A 37 13.18 18.99 2.70
CA VAL A 37 13.76 20.21 2.13
C VAL A 37 14.35 19.85 0.77
N GLU A 38 13.78 20.39 -0.31
CA GLU A 38 14.27 20.19 -1.68
C GLU A 38 14.88 21.49 -2.25
N GLU A 39 15.97 21.34 -2.98
CA GLU A 39 16.50 22.39 -3.85
C GLU A 39 15.92 22.17 -5.24
N LEU A 40 15.48 23.24 -5.91
CA LEU A 40 14.93 23.18 -7.26
C LEU A 40 15.98 23.65 -8.27
N PRO A 41 15.94 23.15 -9.52
CA PRO A 41 16.74 23.69 -10.62
C PRO A 41 16.54 25.20 -10.76
N VAL A 42 17.62 25.92 -11.10
CA VAL A 42 17.59 27.38 -11.25
C VAL A 42 17.77 27.73 -12.72
N GLU A 43 16.86 28.50 -13.28
CA GLU A 43 16.99 29.02 -14.63
C GLU A 43 17.84 30.30 -14.62
N ILE A 44 18.98 30.29 -15.31
CA ILE A 44 19.85 31.46 -15.50
C ILE A 44 20.00 31.70 -17.00
N ASN A 45 19.59 32.88 -17.48
CA ASN A 45 19.66 33.28 -18.89
C ASN A 45 18.99 32.30 -19.88
N GLY A 46 17.86 31.69 -19.50
CA GLY A 46 17.15 30.71 -20.34
C GLY A 46 17.77 29.31 -20.36
N VAL A 47 18.79 29.07 -19.53
CA VAL A 47 19.41 27.75 -19.33
C VAL A 47 19.03 27.25 -17.95
N GLU A 48 18.36 26.09 -17.89
CA GLU A 48 18.05 25.41 -16.64
C GLU A 48 19.33 24.76 -16.08
N ILE A 49 19.76 25.22 -14.91
CA ILE A 49 20.92 24.65 -14.21
C ILE A 49 20.40 23.58 -13.24
N PRO A 50 20.81 22.31 -13.41
CA PRO A 50 20.36 21.23 -12.54
C PRO A 50 20.93 21.36 -11.13
N VAL A 51 20.28 20.70 -10.18
CA VAL A 51 20.71 20.66 -8.78
C VAL A 51 22.03 19.89 -8.66
N ASP A 52 23.04 20.52 -8.06
CA ASP A 52 24.32 19.87 -7.79
C ASP A 52 24.22 18.93 -6.59
N ILE A 53 24.00 17.64 -6.87
CA ILE A 53 23.85 16.60 -5.85
C ILE A 53 25.18 16.25 -5.15
N SER A 54 26.33 16.78 -5.60
CA SER A 54 27.63 16.56 -4.95
C SER A 54 27.78 17.34 -3.63
N LYS A 55 26.98 18.39 -3.44
CA LYS A 55 26.90 19.17 -2.21
C LYS A 55 26.24 18.39 -1.08
N SER A 56 26.47 18.81 0.16
CA SER A 56 25.82 18.26 1.35
C SER A 56 24.30 18.26 1.22
N ASN A 57 23.62 17.26 1.78
CA ASN A 57 22.17 17.15 1.70
C ASN A 57 21.48 18.25 2.54
N PRO A 58 20.52 19.02 1.98
CA PRO A 58 19.82 20.10 2.69
C PRO A 58 18.94 19.61 3.86
N ASN A 59 18.63 18.32 3.92
CA ASN A 59 17.88 17.69 5.01
C ASN A 59 18.72 17.43 6.27
N ASN A 60 19.96 17.96 6.33
CA ASN A 60 20.93 17.79 7.43
C ASN A 60 21.27 16.32 7.74
N LEU A 61 21.07 15.43 6.77
CA LEU A 61 21.38 14.01 6.88
C LEU A 61 21.82 13.46 5.53
N GLU A 62 22.96 12.77 5.53
CA GLU A 62 23.48 12.07 4.35
C GLU A 62 22.91 10.66 4.27
N PHE A 63 22.69 10.18 3.04
CA PHE A 63 22.16 8.85 2.78
C PHE A 63 23.17 8.05 1.95
N ASP A 64 23.38 6.78 2.32
CA ASP A 64 24.32 5.92 1.62
C ASP A 64 23.68 5.33 0.36
N ASN A 65 22.50 4.73 0.54
CA ASN A 65 21.86 3.92 -0.48
C ASN A 65 20.43 4.42 -0.73
N LEU A 66 20.10 4.66 -2.00
CA LEU A 66 18.77 4.96 -2.48
C LEU A 66 18.23 3.80 -3.32
N TYR A 67 17.04 3.32 -2.99
CA TYR A 67 16.33 2.27 -3.71
C TYR A 67 15.05 2.85 -4.30
N LEU A 68 14.82 2.64 -5.59
CA LEU A 68 13.66 3.14 -6.29
C LEU A 68 12.81 1.98 -6.76
N ASP A 69 11.60 1.87 -6.23
CA ASP A 69 10.54 1.12 -6.92
C ASP A 69 10.07 1.95 -8.12
N MET A 70 10.54 1.56 -9.30
CA MET A 70 10.30 2.29 -10.54
C MET A 70 8.84 2.22 -10.96
N ASN A 71 8.08 1.19 -10.57
CA ASN A 71 6.67 1.11 -10.93
C ASN A 71 5.85 2.21 -10.27
N GLY A 72 6.24 2.64 -9.06
CA GLY A 72 5.72 3.83 -8.38
C GLY A 72 6.06 5.16 -9.07
N ILE A 73 7.01 5.19 -10.02
CA ILE A 73 7.39 6.35 -10.84
C ILE A 73 6.74 6.29 -12.23
N ILE A 74 6.82 5.13 -12.89
CA ILE A 74 6.35 4.92 -14.26
C ILE A 74 4.86 5.22 -14.36
N HIS A 75 4.05 4.69 -13.44
CA HIS A 75 2.59 4.86 -13.46
C HIS A 75 2.17 6.36 -13.42
N PRO A 76 2.61 7.18 -12.45
CA PRO A 76 2.33 8.61 -12.43
C PRO A 76 2.85 9.39 -13.65
N CYS A 77 3.98 8.98 -14.22
CA CYS A 77 4.56 9.67 -15.39
C CYS A 77 3.79 9.38 -16.68
N CYS A 78 3.26 8.17 -16.86
CA CYS A 78 2.48 7.82 -18.05
C CYS A 78 1.01 8.27 -17.98
N HIS A 79 0.42 8.36 -16.77
CA HIS A 79 -0.96 8.82 -16.57
C HIS A 79 -1.06 9.85 -15.42
N PRO A 80 -0.49 11.04 -15.59
CA PRO A 80 -0.52 12.06 -14.55
C PRO A 80 -1.94 12.53 -14.20
N GLU A 81 -2.20 12.72 -12.91
CA GLU A 81 -3.49 13.22 -12.41
C GLU A 81 -3.65 14.73 -12.63
N CYS A 82 -2.55 15.48 -12.57
CA CYS A 82 -2.55 16.95 -12.47
C CYS A 82 -1.96 17.67 -13.69
N LYS A 83 -1.44 16.93 -14.66
CA LYS A 83 -0.91 17.45 -15.94
C LYS A 83 -1.47 16.62 -17.10
N PRO A 84 -1.47 17.13 -18.34
CA PRO A 84 -1.86 16.34 -19.50
C PRO A 84 -1.01 15.07 -19.60
N ALA A 85 -1.60 13.97 -20.04
CA ALA A 85 -0.84 12.76 -20.33
C ALA A 85 0.18 13.02 -21.45
N PRO A 86 1.40 12.47 -21.37
CA PRO A 86 2.40 12.56 -22.44
C PRO A 86 1.84 12.02 -23.77
N GLU A 87 2.29 12.60 -24.88
CA GLU A 87 1.78 12.27 -26.21
C GLU A 87 2.45 11.03 -26.80
N THR A 88 3.76 10.87 -26.59
CA THR A 88 4.53 9.74 -27.10
C THR A 88 5.21 8.95 -25.97
N GLU A 89 5.63 7.72 -26.24
CA GLU A 89 6.44 6.94 -25.30
C GLU A 89 7.75 7.66 -24.95
N ASP A 90 8.37 8.34 -25.92
CA ASP A 90 9.59 9.12 -25.71
C ASP A 90 9.37 10.26 -24.71
N ASP A 91 8.23 10.95 -24.78
CA ASP A 91 7.86 11.96 -23.76
C ASP A 91 7.67 11.31 -22.38
N MET A 92 7.12 10.11 -22.32
CA MET A 92 7.02 9.36 -21.06
C MET A 92 8.39 9.06 -20.48
N MET A 93 9.37 8.66 -21.31
CA MET A 93 10.75 8.39 -20.86
C MET A 93 11.40 9.63 -20.26
N ILE A 94 11.27 10.79 -20.93
CA ILE A 94 11.81 12.07 -20.43
C ILE A 94 11.15 12.45 -19.10
N GLU A 95 9.84 12.27 -18.96
CA GLU A 95 9.14 12.56 -17.70
C GLU A 95 9.55 11.59 -16.58
N ILE A 96 9.82 10.31 -16.90
CA ILE A 96 10.40 9.35 -15.95
C ILE A 96 11.80 9.80 -15.50
N PHE A 97 12.65 10.27 -16.40
CA PHE A 97 13.98 10.80 -16.05
C PHE A 97 13.87 12.00 -15.11
N LYS A 98 13.07 13.01 -15.45
CA LYS A 98 12.86 14.20 -14.60
C LYS A 98 12.35 13.85 -13.21
N TYR A 99 11.38 12.94 -13.13
CA TYR A 99 10.81 12.51 -11.84
C TYR A 99 11.86 11.78 -10.99
N THR A 100 12.62 10.88 -11.62
CA THR A 100 13.72 10.14 -10.98
C THR A 100 14.82 11.08 -10.50
N GLU A 101 15.20 12.07 -11.31
CA GLU A 101 16.20 13.09 -10.97
C GLU A 101 15.78 13.93 -9.77
N ARG A 102 14.51 14.34 -9.67
CA ARG A 102 13.99 15.06 -8.49
C ARG A 102 14.17 14.23 -7.22
N ILE A 103 13.84 12.93 -7.26
CA ILE A 103 14.04 12.04 -6.10
C ILE A 103 15.53 11.92 -5.73
N ILE A 104 16.40 11.74 -6.71
CA ILE A 104 17.85 11.64 -6.49
C ILE A 104 18.41 12.97 -5.93
N ALA A 105 17.90 14.12 -6.38
CA ALA A 105 18.30 15.43 -5.87
C ALA A 105 17.89 15.67 -4.41
N ILE A 106 16.75 15.10 -3.98
CA ILE A 106 16.29 15.10 -2.59
C ILE A 106 17.20 14.25 -1.71
N VAL A 107 17.49 13.01 -2.13
CA VAL A 107 18.16 12.02 -1.28
C VAL A 107 19.69 12.14 -1.35
N ARG A 108 20.25 12.44 -2.52
CA ARG A 108 21.71 12.52 -2.77
C ARG A 108 22.47 11.28 -2.24
N PRO A 109 22.19 10.08 -2.77
CA PRO A 109 22.88 8.87 -2.33
C PRO A 109 24.40 9.01 -2.48
N ARG A 110 25.17 8.39 -1.59
CA ARG A 110 26.65 8.49 -1.57
C ARG A 110 27.38 7.21 -2.00
N LYS A 111 26.70 6.07 -1.98
CA LYS A 111 27.30 4.76 -2.29
C LYS A 111 26.55 4.02 -3.39
N VAL A 112 25.26 3.75 -3.21
CA VAL A 112 24.47 2.91 -4.12
C VAL A 112 23.17 3.61 -4.54
N LEU A 113 22.89 3.57 -5.84
CA LEU A 113 21.58 3.84 -6.40
C LEU A 113 21.05 2.54 -7.02
N TYR A 114 19.92 2.04 -6.55
CA TYR A 114 19.33 0.79 -7.03
C TYR A 114 17.96 1.09 -7.65
N LEU A 115 17.81 0.84 -8.94
CA LEU A 115 16.57 1.04 -9.70
C LEU A 115 15.92 -0.32 -9.95
N ALA A 116 14.74 -0.54 -9.37
CA ALA A 116 14.01 -1.80 -9.45
C ALA A 116 12.72 -1.62 -10.26
N ILE A 117 12.66 -2.22 -11.44
CA ILE A 117 11.42 -2.32 -12.24
C ILE A 117 10.78 -3.67 -11.91
N ASP A 118 9.45 -3.75 -11.78
CA ASP A 118 8.81 -5.05 -11.57
C ASP A 118 9.18 -6.02 -12.70
N GLY A 119 9.63 -7.22 -12.33
CA GLY A 119 9.81 -8.36 -13.21
C GLY A 119 8.65 -9.35 -13.09
N VAL A 120 8.89 -10.58 -13.56
CA VAL A 120 7.89 -11.65 -13.43
C VAL A 120 7.64 -11.95 -11.95
N ALA A 121 6.41 -11.76 -11.52
CA ALA A 121 5.98 -11.88 -10.13
C ALA A 121 5.55 -13.32 -9.79
N PRO A 122 5.51 -13.70 -8.50
CA PRO A 122 4.99 -14.99 -8.08
C PRO A 122 3.52 -15.18 -8.46
N ARG A 123 3.09 -16.43 -8.66
CA ARG A 123 1.72 -16.79 -9.04
C ARG A 123 0.63 -16.16 -8.15
N ALA A 124 0.89 -16.07 -6.84
CA ALA A 124 -0.01 -15.44 -5.89
C ALA A 124 -0.27 -13.97 -6.24
N LYS A 125 0.80 -13.21 -6.56
CA LYS A 125 0.68 -11.82 -7.01
C LYS A 125 0.04 -11.73 -8.39
N MET A 126 0.35 -12.65 -9.30
CA MET A 126 -0.24 -12.64 -10.65
C MET A 126 -1.77 -12.68 -10.62
N ASN A 127 -2.38 -13.43 -9.70
CA ASN A 127 -3.85 -13.44 -9.57
C ASN A 127 -4.41 -12.06 -9.17
N GLN A 128 -3.75 -11.36 -8.24
CA GLN A 128 -4.10 -9.99 -7.86
C GLN A 128 -3.91 -9.03 -9.04
N GLN A 129 -2.79 -9.14 -9.76
CA GLN A 129 -2.53 -8.32 -10.94
C GLN A 129 -3.57 -8.57 -12.03
N ARG A 130 -3.90 -9.83 -12.34
CA ARG A 130 -4.92 -10.20 -13.32
C ARG A 130 -6.28 -9.59 -12.99
N SER A 131 -6.73 -9.76 -11.75
CA SER A 131 -7.98 -9.17 -11.24
C SER A 131 -8.02 -7.65 -11.46
N ARG A 132 -6.92 -6.95 -11.11
CA ARG A 132 -6.77 -5.50 -11.33
C ARG A 132 -6.84 -5.12 -12.82
N ARG A 133 -6.17 -5.86 -13.70
CA ARG A 133 -6.08 -5.55 -15.14
C ARG A 133 -7.41 -5.79 -15.86
N PHE A 134 -8.10 -6.89 -15.57
CA PHE A 134 -9.44 -7.16 -16.08
C PHE A 134 -10.44 -6.09 -15.65
N ARG A 135 -10.39 -5.68 -14.37
CA ARG A 135 -11.23 -4.58 -13.87
C ARG A 135 -10.97 -3.28 -14.62
N THR A 136 -9.70 -2.86 -14.74
CA THR A 136 -9.35 -1.63 -15.46
C THR A 136 -9.82 -1.68 -16.92
N ALA A 137 -9.66 -2.82 -17.59
CA ALA A 137 -10.13 -2.98 -18.97
C ALA A 137 -11.66 -2.86 -19.09
N GLN A 138 -12.43 -3.42 -18.14
CA GLN A 138 -13.88 -3.26 -18.10
C GLN A 138 -14.27 -1.80 -17.81
N GLU A 139 -13.62 -1.14 -16.84
CA GLU A 139 -13.85 0.28 -16.56
C GLU A 139 -13.57 1.15 -17.78
N ASP A 140 -12.50 0.88 -18.53
CA ASP A 140 -12.14 1.65 -19.71
C ASP A 140 -13.07 1.36 -20.89
N LYS A 141 -13.57 0.13 -21.03
CA LYS A 141 -14.62 -0.21 -22.00
C LYS A 141 -15.89 0.59 -21.71
N ILE A 142 -16.35 0.60 -20.47
CA ILE A 142 -17.54 1.36 -20.04
C ILE A 142 -17.34 2.86 -20.30
N LYS A 143 -16.19 3.43 -19.90
CA LYS A 143 -15.89 4.85 -20.14
C LYS A 143 -15.87 5.20 -21.63
N ASN A 144 -15.32 4.33 -22.47
CA ASN A 144 -15.28 4.55 -23.91
C ASN A 144 -16.68 4.48 -24.53
N GLU A 145 -17.53 3.54 -24.10
CA GLU A 145 -18.93 3.46 -24.52
C GLU A 145 -19.73 4.70 -24.09
N GLU A 146 -19.55 5.16 -22.85
CA GLU A 146 -20.15 6.40 -22.34
C GLU A 146 -19.68 7.63 -23.15
N LYS A 147 -18.37 7.71 -23.42
CA LYS A 147 -17.78 8.81 -24.21
C LYS A 147 -18.34 8.80 -25.64
N SER A 148 -18.47 7.65 -26.28
CA SER A 148 -19.05 7.52 -27.62
C SER A 148 -20.51 7.99 -27.65
N LYS A 149 -21.32 7.56 -26.69
CA LYS A 149 -22.73 8.00 -26.55
C LYS A 149 -22.85 9.51 -26.32
N GLU A 150 -21.96 10.09 -25.52
CA GLU A 150 -21.94 11.54 -25.28
C GLU A 150 -21.51 12.31 -26.53
N ILE A 151 -20.53 11.81 -27.28
CA ILE A 151 -20.12 12.39 -28.56
C ILE A 151 -21.28 12.37 -29.57
N GLU A 152 -22.03 11.27 -29.65
CA GLU A 152 -23.22 11.16 -30.51
C GLU A 152 -24.28 12.20 -30.13
N ARG A 153 -24.61 12.34 -28.83
CA ARG A 153 -25.54 13.38 -28.35
C ARG A 153 -25.08 14.80 -28.66
N LEU A 154 -23.79 15.08 -28.51
CA LEU A 154 -23.23 16.40 -28.81
C LEU A 154 -23.29 16.70 -30.31
N LYS A 155 -23.03 15.71 -31.16
CA LYS A 155 -23.21 15.81 -32.62
C LYS A 155 -24.66 16.08 -33.00
N GLU A 156 -25.61 15.41 -32.37
CA GLU A 156 -27.06 15.65 -32.57
C GLU A 156 -27.49 17.05 -32.13
N SER A 157 -26.89 17.59 -31.06
CA SER A 157 -27.18 18.95 -30.56
C SER A 157 -26.55 20.09 -31.38
N GLY A 158 -25.78 19.77 -32.43
CA GLY A 158 -25.09 20.76 -33.27
C GLY A 158 -23.90 21.43 -32.59
N ALA A 159 -23.38 20.87 -31.50
CA ALA A 159 -22.21 21.41 -30.81
C ALA A 159 -20.93 21.14 -31.62
N GLN A 160 -20.05 22.15 -31.74
CA GLN A 160 -18.70 21.94 -32.27
C GLN A 160 -17.89 21.11 -31.27
N ILE A 161 -17.53 19.90 -31.67
CA ILE A 161 -16.64 19.02 -30.91
C ILE A 161 -15.25 19.15 -31.53
N ASP A 162 -14.26 19.37 -30.69
CA ASP A 162 -12.85 19.32 -31.08
C ASP A 162 -12.51 17.89 -31.56
N GLU A 163 -12.10 17.75 -32.82
CA GLU A 163 -11.75 16.46 -33.43
C GLU A 163 -10.56 15.79 -32.73
N GLU A 164 -9.65 16.56 -32.11
CA GLU A 164 -8.52 16.02 -31.34
C GLU A 164 -8.98 15.28 -30.07
N LEU A 165 -10.05 15.76 -29.41
CA LEU A 165 -10.62 15.09 -28.23
C LEU A 165 -11.28 13.75 -28.59
N ILE A 166 -11.75 13.60 -29.83
CA ILE A 166 -12.34 12.36 -30.36
C ILE A 166 -11.23 11.35 -30.68
N GLN A 167 -10.12 11.79 -31.27
CA GLN A 167 -9.04 10.90 -31.72
C GLN A 167 -7.99 10.57 -30.66
N LYS A 168 -7.93 11.27 -29.52
CA LYS A 168 -6.95 10.99 -28.46
C LYS A 168 -7.14 9.57 -27.90
N LYS A 169 -6.32 8.64 -28.39
CA LYS A 169 -6.26 7.25 -27.92
C LYS A 169 -5.84 7.24 -26.46
N SER A 170 -6.59 6.52 -25.62
CA SER A 170 -6.20 6.31 -24.24
C SER A 170 -4.92 5.46 -24.18
N PHE A 171 -3.91 5.90 -23.43
CA PHE A 171 -2.71 5.11 -23.19
C PHE A 171 -3.09 3.86 -22.38
N ASP A 172 -2.69 2.68 -22.87
CA ASP A 172 -3.04 1.41 -22.25
C ASP A 172 -2.02 1.06 -21.15
N SER A 173 -2.37 1.35 -19.90
CA SER A 173 -1.53 1.12 -18.73
C SER A 173 -1.09 -0.33 -18.53
N ASN A 174 -1.71 -1.28 -19.22
CA ASN A 174 -1.33 -2.68 -19.16
C ASN A 174 0.00 -2.96 -19.87
N CYS A 175 0.51 -2.02 -20.68
CA CYS A 175 1.87 -2.12 -21.23
C CYS A 175 2.95 -2.05 -20.15
N ILE A 176 2.64 -1.53 -18.95
CA ILE A 176 3.51 -1.50 -17.78
C ILE A 176 3.44 -2.88 -17.10
N THR A 177 3.96 -3.88 -17.81
CA THR A 177 4.06 -5.28 -17.40
C THR A 177 5.33 -5.88 -18.03
N PRO A 178 6.07 -6.76 -17.34
CA PRO A 178 7.23 -7.44 -17.91
C PRO A 178 6.95 -8.10 -19.26
N GLY A 179 7.93 -8.06 -20.15
CA GLY A 179 7.85 -8.70 -21.45
C GLY A 179 7.13 -7.89 -22.51
N THR A 180 6.63 -6.67 -22.25
CA THR A 180 6.06 -5.80 -23.29
C THR A 180 7.16 -5.05 -24.06
N PRO A 181 6.89 -4.56 -25.29
CA PRO A 181 7.85 -3.72 -26.02
C PRO A 181 8.20 -2.43 -25.26
N PHE A 182 7.22 -1.84 -24.57
CA PHE A 182 7.40 -0.65 -23.74
C PHE A 182 8.45 -0.86 -22.65
N MET A 183 8.39 -1.97 -21.90
CA MET A 183 9.36 -2.24 -20.83
C MET A 183 10.78 -2.51 -21.37
N ALA A 184 10.89 -3.16 -22.54
CA ALA A 184 12.18 -3.35 -23.20
C ALA A 184 12.79 -2.00 -23.65
N ASN A 185 11.97 -1.11 -24.19
CA ASN A 185 12.41 0.24 -24.56
C ASN A 185 12.80 1.08 -23.33
N LEU A 186 12.00 1.01 -22.25
CA LEU A 186 12.29 1.66 -20.97
C LEU A 186 13.66 1.22 -20.41
N ALA A 187 13.96 -0.08 -20.42
CA ALA A 187 15.25 -0.60 -19.97
C ALA A 187 16.42 -0.04 -20.80
N LYS A 188 16.27 0.06 -22.13
CA LYS A 188 17.26 0.67 -23.01
C LYS A 188 17.46 2.16 -22.71
N CYS A 189 16.37 2.90 -22.52
CA CYS A 189 16.37 4.32 -22.19
C CYS A 189 17.04 4.59 -20.83
N LEU A 190 16.73 3.79 -19.80
CA LEU A 190 17.35 3.90 -18.49
C LEU A 190 18.85 3.58 -18.52
N ARG A 191 19.29 2.59 -19.31
CA ARG A 191 20.72 2.31 -19.50
C ARG A 191 21.46 3.52 -20.09
N TYR A 192 20.89 4.14 -21.13
CA TYR A 192 21.43 5.37 -21.71
C TYR A 192 21.49 6.50 -20.67
N TRP A 193 20.38 6.75 -19.97
CA TRP A 193 20.31 7.83 -18.97
C TRP A 193 21.31 7.64 -17.83
N ILE A 194 21.47 6.41 -17.33
CA ILE A 194 22.49 6.10 -16.31
C ILE A 194 23.90 6.39 -16.86
N ALA A 195 24.20 5.98 -18.08
CA ALA A 195 25.50 6.26 -18.72
C ALA A 195 25.72 7.78 -18.86
N GLU A 196 24.71 8.52 -19.31
CA GLU A 196 24.76 9.98 -19.45
C GLU A 196 25.10 10.64 -18.11
N LYS A 197 24.39 10.28 -17.03
CA LYS A 197 24.66 10.82 -15.69
C LYS A 197 26.05 10.44 -15.17
N LEU A 198 26.50 9.21 -15.36
CA LEU A 198 27.85 8.78 -14.94
C LEU A 198 28.99 9.49 -15.69
N ASN A 199 28.73 9.97 -16.91
CA ASN A 199 29.69 10.72 -17.72
C ASN A 199 29.75 12.20 -17.37
N TYR A 200 28.59 12.84 -17.18
CA TYR A 200 28.50 14.29 -17.11
C TYR A 200 28.18 14.86 -15.73
N ASP A 201 27.49 14.11 -14.86
CA ASP A 201 27.09 14.60 -13.53
C ASP A 201 28.20 14.32 -12.48
N PRO A 202 28.79 15.36 -11.85
CA PRO A 202 29.86 15.19 -10.88
C PRO A 202 29.40 14.46 -9.61
N GLY A 203 28.11 14.49 -9.28
CA GLY A 203 27.53 13.80 -8.14
C GLY A 203 27.49 12.28 -8.31
N TRP A 204 27.53 11.78 -9.55
CA TRP A 204 27.44 10.36 -9.87
C TRP A 204 28.80 9.66 -9.97
N LYS A 205 29.91 10.40 -9.98
CA LYS A 205 31.26 9.88 -10.22
C LYS A 205 31.67 8.71 -9.30
N ASN A 206 31.17 8.69 -8.07
CA ASN A 206 31.49 7.68 -7.05
C ASN A 206 30.31 6.72 -6.77
N LEU A 207 29.20 6.83 -7.52
CA LEU A 207 28.04 5.98 -7.34
C LEU A 207 28.22 4.63 -8.03
N LYS A 208 27.71 3.59 -7.38
CA LYS A 208 27.40 2.29 -7.99
C LYS A 208 25.91 2.28 -8.30
N VAL A 209 25.57 2.26 -9.58
CA VAL A 209 24.19 2.29 -10.04
C VAL A 209 23.80 0.88 -10.46
N ILE A 210 22.81 0.29 -9.81
CA ILE A 210 22.29 -1.05 -10.13
C ILE A 210 20.94 -0.89 -10.81
N LEU A 211 20.81 -1.39 -12.03
CA LEU A 211 19.56 -1.48 -12.77
C LEU A 211 19.07 -2.93 -12.74
N SER A 212 17.93 -3.15 -12.10
CA SER A 212 17.20 -4.42 -12.10
C SER A 212 15.94 -4.24 -12.94
N ASP A 213 16.06 -4.50 -14.25
CA ASP A 213 15.00 -4.32 -15.23
C ASP A 213 13.87 -5.38 -15.13
N SER A 214 12.89 -5.30 -16.02
CA SER A 214 11.72 -6.18 -16.02
C SER A 214 12.03 -7.64 -16.40
N ASN A 215 13.21 -7.92 -16.98
CA ASN A 215 13.60 -9.30 -17.30
C ASN A 215 14.17 -10.01 -16.07
N VAL A 216 14.60 -9.28 -15.02
CA VAL A 216 14.98 -9.87 -13.73
C VAL A 216 13.71 -10.23 -12.94
N PRO A 217 13.45 -11.53 -12.65
CA PRO A 217 12.24 -11.96 -11.94
C PRO A 217 12.11 -11.35 -10.55
N GLY A 218 10.85 -11.17 -10.11
CA GLY A 218 10.49 -10.61 -8.81
C GLY A 218 9.94 -9.19 -8.90
N GLU A 219 9.06 -8.86 -7.95
CA GLU A 219 8.53 -7.50 -7.76
C GLU A 219 9.66 -6.55 -7.34
N GLY A 220 9.62 -5.29 -7.78
CA GLY A 220 10.66 -4.30 -7.57
C GLY A 220 11.01 -4.13 -6.09
N GLU A 221 9.99 -4.01 -5.24
CA GLU A 221 10.16 -3.95 -3.78
C GLU A 221 10.85 -5.19 -3.21
N HIS A 222 10.50 -6.39 -3.68
CA HIS A 222 11.09 -7.63 -3.20
C HIS A 222 12.53 -7.83 -3.69
N LYS A 223 12.86 -7.39 -4.91
CA LYS A 223 14.24 -7.37 -5.44
C LYS A 223 15.12 -6.45 -4.60
N ILE A 224 14.63 -5.27 -4.24
CA ILE A 224 15.30 -4.36 -3.31
C ILE A 224 15.53 -5.04 -1.95
N MET A 225 14.51 -5.67 -1.38
CA MET A 225 14.63 -6.32 -0.07
C MET A 225 15.60 -7.50 -0.11
N ASP A 226 15.63 -8.26 -1.20
CA ASP A 226 16.61 -9.33 -1.41
C ASP A 226 18.03 -8.80 -1.56
N PHE A 227 18.21 -7.67 -2.25
CA PHE A 227 19.49 -6.98 -2.30
C PHE A 227 19.96 -6.58 -0.90
N ILE A 228 19.11 -5.92 -0.10
CA ILE A 228 19.45 -5.47 1.26
C ILE A 228 19.80 -6.68 2.14
N ARG A 229 18.97 -7.73 2.15
CA ARG A 229 19.25 -8.95 2.92
C ARG A 229 20.53 -9.65 2.47
N GLY A 230 20.77 -9.70 1.16
CA GLY A 230 21.98 -10.26 0.57
C GLY A 230 23.24 -9.51 1.03
N GLN A 231 23.22 -8.18 0.97
CA GLN A 231 24.31 -7.34 1.49
C GLN A 231 24.48 -7.52 3.00
N ARG A 232 23.39 -7.43 3.78
CA ARG A 232 23.40 -7.57 5.25
C ARG A 232 23.98 -8.90 5.73
N SER A 233 23.82 -9.97 4.95
CA SER A 233 24.39 -11.30 5.27
C SER A 233 25.92 -11.35 5.18
N SER A 234 26.53 -10.36 4.53
CA SER A 234 27.97 -10.26 4.35
C SER A 234 28.67 -9.80 5.63
N PRO A 235 29.85 -10.38 5.99
CA PRO A 235 30.66 -9.87 7.08
C PRO A 235 31.26 -8.49 6.80
N TYR A 236 31.27 -8.05 5.54
CA TYR A 236 31.79 -6.73 5.14
C TYR A 236 30.74 -5.62 5.20
N HIS A 237 29.45 -5.97 5.37
CA HIS A 237 28.36 -4.99 5.41
C HIS A 237 28.57 -3.97 6.53
N ASP A 238 28.26 -2.70 6.24
CA ASP A 238 28.30 -1.66 7.25
C ASP A 238 26.96 -1.61 7.99
N PRO A 239 26.93 -1.96 9.30
CA PRO A 239 25.70 -1.97 10.07
C PRO A 239 25.09 -0.57 10.29
N ASN A 240 25.80 0.49 9.91
CA ASN A 240 25.34 1.88 10.00
C ASN A 240 25.02 2.49 8.64
N THR A 241 24.85 1.66 7.60
CA THR A 241 24.41 2.12 6.28
C THR A 241 23.05 2.81 6.39
N ARG A 242 22.93 4.04 5.87
CA ARG A 242 21.68 4.80 5.86
C ARG A 242 20.91 4.53 4.56
N HIS A 243 19.76 3.88 4.69
CA HIS A 243 18.92 3.42 3.58
C HIS A 243 17.72 4.35 3.35
N VAL A 244 17.43 4.65 2.08
CA VAL A 244 16.17 5.29 1.66
C VAL A 244 15.53 4.48 0.57
N ILE A 245 14.28 4.06 0.75
CA ILE A 245 13.46 3.47 -0.31
C ILE A 245 12.40 4.47 -0.76
N TYR A 246 12.20 4.60 -2.06
CA TYR A 246 11.08 5.36 -2.63
C TYR A 246 9.97 4.42 -3.09
N GLY A 247 8.73 4.76 -2.72
CA GLY A 247 7.53 4.18 -3.29
C GLY A 247 6.27 4.58 -2.51
N LEU A 248 5.09 4.32 -3.09
CA LEU A 248 3.80 4.74 -2.53
C LEU A 248 3.13 3.65 -1.69
N ASP A 249 3.59 2.41 -1.85
CA ASP A 249 3.01 1.22 -1.24
C ASP A 249 3.28 1.17 0.26
N ALA A 250 2.27 0.73 1.03
CA ALA A 250 2.36 0.66 2.48
C ALA A 250 3.17 -0.56 2.92
N ASP A 251 3.25 -1.57 2.06
CA ASP A 251 4.05 -2.76 2.25
C ASP A 251 5.53 -2.40 2.40
N LEU A 252 6.00 -1.33 1.73
CA LEU A 252 7.35 -0.79 1.92
C LEU A 252 7.66 -0.46 3.39
N ILE A 253 6.70 0.03 4.18
CA ILE A 253 6.91 0.31 5.61
C ILE A 253 7.18 -0.99 6.37
N MET A 254 6.38 -2.03 6.09
CA MET A 254 6.50 -3.35 6.72
C MET A 254 7.79 -4.06 6.29
N LEU A 255 8.10 -4.01 5.00
CA LEU A 255 9.30 -4.57 4.43
C LEU A 255 10.55 -3.88 4.98
N SER A 256 10.55 -2.54 5.09
CA SER A 256 11.62 -1.77 5.72
C SER A 256 11.84 -2.18 7.18
N LEU A 257 10.77 -2.33 7.98
CA LEU A 257 10.87 -2.84 9.35
C LEU A 257 11.49 -4.25 9.39
N SER A 258 11.04 -5.12 8.49
CA SER A 258 11.48 -6.52 8.38
C SER A 258 12.94 -6.67 7.92
N THR A 259 13.60 -5.60 7.47
CA THR A 259 15.04 -5.65 7.16
C THR A 259 15.91 -5.72 8.43
N HIS A 260 15.40 -5.20 9.55
CA HIS A 260 16.16 -4.91 10.79
C HIS A 260 17.39 -4.04 10.57
N GLU A 261 17.38 -3.21 9.52
CA GLU A 261 18.30 -2.07 9.39
C GLU A 261 17.71 -0.89 10.19
N PRO A 262 18.42 -0.37 11.19
CA PRO A 262 17.88 0.69 12.06
C PRO A 262 17.80 2.03 11.31
N HIS A 263 18.78 2.32 10.46
CA HIS A 263 18.90 3.57 9.72
C HIS A 263 18.14 3.51 8.38
N PHE A 264 16.82 3.47 8.46
CA PHE A 264 15.95 3.32 7.30
C PHE A 264 14.91 4.43 7.20
N LYS A 265 14.75 5.04 6.03
CA LYS A 265 13.64 5.95 5.72
C LYS A 265 12.89 5.53 4.45
N VAL A 266 11.59 5.83 4.41
CA VAL A 266 10.74 5.65 3.22
C VAL A 266 10.38 7.03 2.67
N LEU A 267 10.79 7.35 1.45
CA LEU A 267 10.43 8.58 0.74
C LEU A 267 9.14 8.35 -0.05
N ARG A 268 8.22 9.32 0.02
CA ARG A 268 6.95 9.28 -0.73
C ARG A 268 6.39 10.68 -0.98
N GLU A 269 5.49 10.80 -1.94
CA GLU A 269 4.66 12.01 -2.08
C GLU A 269 3.75 12.20 -0.84
N ASP A 270 3.52 13.46 -0.46
CA ASP A 270 2.61 13.82 0.61
C ASP A 270 1.15 13.67 0.14
N VAL A 271 0.53 12.56 0.54
CA VAL A 271 -0.88 12.27 0.24
C VAL A 271 -1.85 13.21 0.98
N PHE A 272 -1.41 13.93 2.01
CA PHE A 272 -2.25 14.86 2.78
C PHE A 272 -2.24 16.28 2.22
N PHE A 273 -1.38 16.57 1.24
CA PHE A 273 -1.25 17.90 0.65
C PHE A 273 -2.59 18.45 0.11
N ASN A 274 -3.41 17.58 -0.50
CA ASN A 274 -4.71 17.97 -1.05
C ASN A 274 -5.85 18.03 -0.02
N ASP A 275 -5.68 17.47 1.18
CA ASP A 275 -6.72 17.56 2.24
C ASP A 275 -6.88 19.00 2.76
N GLY A 276 -5.94 19.89 2.43
CA GLY A 276 -5.96 21.33 2.74
C GLY A 276 -6.31 22.27 1.57
N SER A 277 -6.38 21.81 0.31
CA SER A 277 -6.49 22.71 -0.85
C SER A 277 -7.92 22.79 -1.43
N PHE A 278 -8.44 24.03 -1.44
CA PHE A 278 -9.64 24.56 -2.10
C PHE A 278 -11.02 23.92 -1.80
N LYS A 279 -11.73 24.46 -0.78
CA LYS A 279 -13.17 24.22 -0.51
C LYS A 279 -14.10 25.19 -1.26
N GLY A 280 -13.73 25.65 -2.46
CA GLY A 280 -14.53 26.59 -3.25
C GLY A 280 -15.18 25.96 -4.48
N CYS A 281 -16.14 26.67 -5.08
CA CYS A 281 -16.76 26.31 -6.35
C CYS A 281 -15.72 26.33 -7.48
N PHE A 282 -15.53 25.20 -8.15
CA PHE A 282 -14.57 25.04 -9.26
C PHE A 282 -14.90 25.88 -10.51
N ILE A 283 -16.11 26.45 -10.61
CA ILE A 283 -16.55 27.27 -11.75
C ILE A 283 -16.24 28.76 -11.53
N CYS A 284 -16.47 29.28 -10.31
CA CYS A 284 -16.35 30.73 -10.05
C CYS A 284 -15.47 31.10 -8.86
N GLY A 285 -14.82 30.14 -8.22
CA GLY A 285 -13.87 30.40 -7.14
C GLY A 285 -14.47 30.63 -5.74
N ARG A 286 -15.80 30.76 -5.60
CA ARG A 286 -16.46 31.19 -4.35
C ARG A 286 -16.77 30.02 -3.41
N MET A 287 -16.68 30.25 -2.10
CA MET A 287 -16.86 29.19 -1.07
C MET A 287 -18.31 28.97 -0.60
N ASP A 288 -19.26 29.71 -1.17
CA ASP A 288 -20.68 29.73 -0.75
C ASP A 288 -21.56 28.69 -1.46
N HIS A 289 -21.06 28.02 -2.50
CA HIS A 289 -21.78 27.00 -3.24
C HIS A 289 -20.84 25.94 -3.86
N ILE A 290 -21.42 24.81 -4.25
CA ILE A 290 -20.74 23.74 -5.00
C ILE A 290 -20.95 23.93 -6.51
N ALA A 291 -20.08 23.35 -7.35
CA ALA A 291 -20.05 23.61 -8.80
C ALA A 291 -21.40 23.42 -9.51
N ASN A 292 -22.22 22.45 -9.08
CA ASN A 292 -23.55 22.20 -9.63
C ASN A 292 -24.61 23.25 -9.24
N GLN A 293 -24.29 24.19 -8.35
CA GLN A 293 -25.15 25.30 -7.91
C GLN A 293 -24.62 26.66 -8.41
N CYS A 294 -23.58 26.65 -9.24
CA CYS A 294 -23.01 27.86 -9.80
C CYS A 294 -23.91 28.42 -10.91
N ARG A 295 -24.28 29.68 -10.80
CA ARG A 295 -25.07 30.41 -11.82
C ARG A 295 -24.19 31.31 -12.71
N ALA A 296 -22.87 31.11 -12.70
CA ALA A 296 -21.97 31.84 -13.58
C ALA A 296 -21.99 31.19 -14.98
N ASP A 297 -22.22 31.98 -16.02
CA ASP A 297 -22.23 31.51 -17.39
C ASP A 297 -20.88 30.89 -17.78
N LEU A 298 -20.91 29.72 -18.40
CA LEU A 298 -19.75 28.95 -18.85
C LEU A 298 -18.90 29.65 -19.94
N VAL A 299 -19.28 30.87 -20.35
CA VAL A 299 -18.77 31.53 -21.56
C VAL A 299 -17.70 32.59 -21.28
N THR A 300 -17.51 33.02 -20.03
CA THR A 300 -16.41 33.93 -19.69
C THR A 300 -15.60 33.38 -18.53
N ARG A 301 -14.63 32.51 -18.84
CA ARG A 301 -13.38 32.58 -18.07
C ARG A 301 -12.93 34.04 -18.19
N PRO A 302 -12.78 34.81 -17.09
CA PRO A 302 -11.87 35.93 -17.16
C PRO A 302 -10.58 35.32 -17.66
N LYS A 303 -10.01 35.84 -18.76
CA LYS A 303 -8.60 35.63 -19.04
C LYS A 303 -7.89 36.21 -17.82
N SER A 304 -7.66 35.38 -16.80
CA SER A 304 -6.74 35.69 -15.73
C SER A 304 -5.48 36.09 -16.47
N ASN A 305 -5.04 37.33 -16.23
CA ASN A 305 -3.78 37.85 -16.75
C ASN A 305 -2.75 36.72 -16.85
N ASP A 306 -2.10 36.60 -18.00
CA ASP A 306 -1.04 35.65 -18.37
C ASP A 306 0.24 35.80 -17.50
N LYS A 307 0.09 36.05 -16.20
CA LYS A 307 1.14 36.06 -15.19
C LYS A 307 0.71 35.10 -14.09
N GLY A 308 0.89 33.81 -14.34
CA GLY A 308 0.58 32.76 -13.35
C GLY A 308 0.36 31.34 -13.88
N LYS A 309 0.69 31.02 -15.15
CA LYS A 309 0.61 29.64 -15.66
C LYS A 309 1.73 28.70 -15.15
N ASN A 310 2.69 29.21 -14.38
CA ASN A 310 3.74 28.44 -13.71
C ASN A 310 3.57 28.48 -12.18
N ALA A 311 2.37 28.23 -11.66
CA ALA A 311 2.27 27.74 -10.29
C ALA A 311 2.56 26.23 -10.36
N ASP A 312 3.83 25.89 -10.19
CA ASP A 312 4.33 24.53 -10.17
C ASP A 312 3.57 23.71 -9.11
N TYR A 313 2.60 22.89 -9.53
CA TYR A 313 1.83 21.98 -8.68
C TYR A 313 2.68 20.75 -8.29
N ASN A 314 3.94 20.98 -7.94
CA ASN A 314 4.83 19.93 -7.49
C ASN A 314 4.37 19.48 -6.10
N LYS A 315 3.76 18.28 -6.04
CA LYS A 315 3.41 17.66 -4.76
C LYS A 315 4.67 17.58 -3.89
N PRO A 316 4.59 17.98 -2.61
CA PRO A 316 5.73 17.89 -1.72
C PRO A 316 6.02 16.44 -1.36
N TYR A 317 7.27 16.15 -1.02
CA TYR A 317 7.69 14.85 -0.52
C TYR A 317 7.76 14.84 1.01
N VAL A 318 7.58 13.65 1.59
CA VAL A 318 7.81 13.37 3.00
C VAL A 318 8.72 12.15 3.16
N LEU A 319 9.54 12.18 4.21
CA LEU A 319 10.35 11.06 4.66
C LEU A 319 9.67 10.42 5.87
N LEU A 320 9.44 9.11 5.79
CA LEU A 320 8.98 8.31 6.93
C LEU A 320 10.18 7.68 7.62
N ASN A 321 10.38 8.03 8.87
CA ASN A 321 11.48 7.55 9.69
C ASN A 321 11.12 6.23 10.38
N ILE A 322 11.74 5.14 9.92
CA ILE A 322 11.51 3.79 10.45
C ILE A 322 12.15 3.62 11.83
N GLU A 323 13.29 4.27 12.11
CA GLU A 323 13.90 4.29 13.44
C GLU A 323 12.92 4.83 14.49
N THR A 324 12.25 5.94 14.17
CA THR A 324 11.22 6.53 15.04
C THR A 324 10.00 5.62 15.18
N LEU A 325 9.60 4.94 14.11
CA LEU A 325 8.51 3.96 14.18
C LEU A 325 8.89 2.80 15.11
N ARG A 326 10.15 2.34 15.10
CA ARG A 326 10.66 1.31 16.01
C ARG A 326 10.59 1.77 17.46
N GLU A 327 10.93 3.02 17.78
CA GLU A 327 10.77 3.59 19.12
C GLU A 327 9.29 3.58 19.57
N TYR A 328 8.36 3.97 18.70
CA TYR A 328 6.93 3.87 18.98
C TYR A 328 6.48 2.43 19.24
N LEU A 329 6.92 1.49 18.40
CA LEU A 329 6.59 0.08 18.54
C LEU A 329 7.22 -0.54 19.78
N GLU A 330 8.39 -0.09 20.22
CA GLU A 330 8.98 -0.55 21.48
C GLU A 330 8.06 -0.18 22.66
N ILE A 331 7.60 1.06 22.72
CA ILE A 331 6.67 1.50 23.77
C ILE A 331 5.33 0.76 23.65
N GLU A 332 4.81 0.63 22.42
CA GLU A 332 3.52 0.01 22.16
C GLU A 332 3.54 -1.50 22.42
N LEU A 333 4.63 -2.22 22.16
CA LEU A 333 4.68 -3.69 22.23
C LEU A 333 5.26 -4.21 23.54
N LYS A 334 5.92 -3.38 24.34
CA LYS A 334 6.51 -3.78 25.61
C LYS A 334 5.45 -4.24 26.61
N ILE A 335 5.75 -5.32 27.31
CA ILE A 335 4.89 -5.95 28.33
C ILE A 335 5.67 -5.98 29.65
N SER A 336 5.12 -5.38 30.71
CA SER A 336 5.83 -5.20 32.00
C SER A 336 6.03 -6.52 32.77
N CYS A 337 5.09 -7.47 32.68
CA CYS A 337 5.12 -8.72 33.45
C CYS A 337 5.34 -9.93 32.53
N MET A 338 6.43 -9.92 31.77
CA MET A 338 6.71 -10.95 30.78
C MET A 338 7.55 -12.08 31.40
N PRO A 339 7.15 -13.37 31.26
CA PRO A 339 7.83 -14.49 31.93
C PRO A 339 9.19 -14.85 31.31
N TRP A 340 9.55 -14.25 30.17
CA TRP A 340 10.82 -14.47 29.47
C TRP A 340 11.35 -13.12 28.92
N PRO A 341 12.61 -13.05 28.43
CA PRO A 341 13.20 -11.77 28.02
C PRO A 341 12.54 -11.15 26.78
N PHE A 342 12.15 -9.87 26.86
CA PHE A 342 11.58 -9.15 25.72
C PHE A 342 12.67 -8.79 24.70
N ASN A 343 12.42 -9.13 23.44
CA ASN A 343 13.20 -8.78 22.27
C ASN A 343 12.34 -7.94 21.30
N LEU A 344 12.78 -6.72 21.01
CA LEU A 344 12.07 -5.81 20.13
C LEU A 344 12.02 -6.31 18.68
N GLU A 345 13.09 -6.90 18.15
CA GLU A 345 13.14 -7.35 16.76
C GLU A 345 12.12 -8.46 16.48
N ASN A 346 11.99 -9.43 17.40
CA ASN A 346 10.97 -10.46 17.28
C ASN A 346 9.55 -9.93 17.52
N ALA A 347 9.39 -8.92 18.39
CA ALA A 347 8.10 -8.26 18.57
C ALA A 347 7.67 -7.49 17.32
N ILE A 348 8.61 -6.86 16.61
CA ILE A 348 8.37 -6.20 15.33
C ILE A 348 7.96 -7.23 14.27
N ASP A 349 8.62 -8.38 14.18
CA ASP A 349 8.23 -9.45 13.24
C ASP A 349 6.80 -9.94 13.51
N ASP A 350 6.46 -10.17 14.78
CA ASP A 350 5.11 -10.52 15.18
C ASP A 350 4.12 -9.41 14.78
N TRP A 351 4.47 -8.14 15.00
CA TRP A 351 3.61 -7.01 14.62
C TRP A 351 3.40 -6.91 13.10
N VAL A 352 4.44 -7.13 12.29
CA VAL A 352 4.34 -7.23 10.82
C VAL A 352 3.42 -8.39 10.44
N PHE A 353 3.59 -9.55 11.07
CA PHE A 353 2.75 -10.73 10.83
C PHE A 353 1.29 -10.50 11.21
N LEU A 354 1.02 -9.78 12.30
CA LEU A 354 -0.34 -9.37 12.68
C LEU A 354 -0.97 -8.46 11.63
N CYS A 355 -0.19 -7.56 11.02
CA CYS A 355 -0.70 -6.68 9.97
C CYS A 355 -1.20 -7.47 8.74
N PHE A 356 -0.60 -8.63 8.43
CA PHE A 356 -1.07 -9.49 7.33
C PHE A 356 -2.51 -10.00 7.50
N PHE A 357 -3.00 -10.16 8.73
CA PHE A 357 -4.40 -10.57 8.99
C PHE A 357 -5.43 -9.51 8.58
N VAL A 358 -5.03 -8.24 8.58
CA VAL A 358 -5.94 -7.13 8.24
C VAL A 358 -6.14 -7.02 6.73
N GLY A 359 -5.21 -7.58 5.94
CA GLY A 359 -5.27 -7.66 4.49
C GLY A 359 -3.90 -7.38 3.87
N ASN A 360 -3.60 -8.10 2.79
CA ASN A 360 -2.39 -7.93 1.97
C ASN A 360 -2.72 -8.30 0.52
N ASP A 361 -1.76 -8.16 -0.38
CA ASP A 361 -1.97 -8.44 -1.80
C ASP A 361 -2.22 -9.92 -2.15
N PHE A 362 -1.87 -10.85 -1.25
CA PHE A 362 -1.92 -12.29 -1.51
C PHE A 362 -3.14 -12.97 -0.90
N LEU A 363 -3.71 -12.40 0.17
CA LEU A 363 -4.83 -12.96 0.91
C LEU A 363 -5.97 -11.95 1.03
N PRO A 364 -7.23 -12.38 0.81
CA PRO A 364 -8.37 -11.52 1.08
C PRO A 364 -8.42 -11.19 2.58
N HIS A 365 -8.83 -9.97 2.90
CA HIS A 365 -9.03 -9.54 4.29
C HIS A 365 -10.08 -10.42 4.99
N LEU A 366 -9.84 -10.71 6.28
CA LEU A 366 -10.84 -11.38 7.10
C LEU A 366 -12.07 -10.45 7.27
N PRO A 367 -13.32 -10.95 7.10
CA PRO A 367 -14.50 -10.11 7.21
C PRO A 367 -14.61 -9.35 8.54
N SER A 368 -14.08 -9.93 9.63
CA SER A 368 -14.09 -9.34 10.98
C SER A 368 -13.02 -8.27 11.19
N LEU A 369 -12.09 -8.05 10.25
CA LEU A 369 -10.97 -7.11 10.44
C LEU A 369 -11.00 -5.97 9.41
N GLU A 370 -11.17 -4.75 9.89
CA GLU A 370 -10.97 -3.53 9.10
C GLU A 370 -10.10 -2.51 9.85
N ILE A 371 -9.09 -1.93 9.18
CA ILE A 371 -8.18 -0.93 9.79
C ILE A 371 -8.96 0.24 10.41
N ARG A 372 -10.04 0.67 9.76
CA ARG A 372 -10.85 1.83 10.18
C ARG A 372 -11.60 1.59 11.49
N GLU A 373 -11.79 0.33 11.85
CA GLU A 373 -12.47 -0.11 13.08
C GLU A 373 -11.49 -0.43 14.21
N GLY A 374 -10.19 -0.16 14.01
CA GLY A 374 -9.16 -0.47 15.01
C GLY A 374 -8.73 -1.94 15.01
N ALA A 375 -8.77 -2.62 13.86
CA ALA A 375 -8.35 -4.02 13.74
C ALA A 375 -6.91 -4.25 14.24
N ILE A 376 -5.96 -3.38 13.88
CA ILE A 376 -4.55 -3.51 14.30
C ILE A 376 -4.44 -3.39 15.83
N ASP A 377 -5.14 -2.42 16.44
CA ASP A 377 -5.15 -2.23 17.89
C ASP A 377 -5.76 -3.44 18.61
N THR A 378 -6.81 -4.02 18.04
CA THR A 378 -7.46 -5.23 18.55
C THR A 378 -6.49 -6.42 18.51
N LEU A 379 -5.80 -6.62 17.38
CA LEU A 379 -4.81 -7.69 17.22
C LEU A 379 -3.63 -7.54 18.18
N ILE A 380 -3.10 -6.31 18.37
CA ILE A 380 -2.05 -6.03 19.34
C ILE A 380 -2.53 -6.36 20.77
N SER A 381 -3.76 -5.97 21.12
CA SER A 381 -4.34 -6.26 22.43
C SER A 381 -4.45 -7.77 22.70
N ILE A 382 -4.94 -8.53 21.71
CA ILE A 382 -4.99 -10.00 21.80
C ILE A 382 -3.58 -10.57 21.91
N TRP A 383 -2.65 -10.12 21.08
CA TRP A 383 -1.26 -10.57 21.09
C TRP A 383 -0.62 -10.35 22.47
N LYS A 384 -0.75 -9.16 23.06
CA LYS A 384 -0.21 -8.86 24.40
C LYS A 384 -0.78 -9.76 25.49
N ARG A 385 -2.07 -10.09 25.42
CA ARG A 385 -2.74 -10.97 26.38
C ARG A 385 -2.29 -12.42 26.23
N CYS A 386 -2.05 -12.87 25.00
CA CYS A 386 -1.71 -14.27 24.74
C CYS A 386 -0.19 -14.54 24.78
N LEU A 387 0.67 -13.57 24.49
CA LEU A 387 2.12 -13.75 24.39
C LEU A 387 2.77 -14.35 25.67
N PRO A 388 2.39 -13.94 26.90
CA PRO A 388 2.90 -14.57 28.12
C PRO A 388 2.59 -16.08 28.21
N LEU A 389 1.49 -16.53 27.58
CA LEU A 389 1.05 -17.93 27.57
C LEU A 389 1.74 -18.76 26.47
N MET A 390 2.29 -18.13 25.43
CA MET A 390 2.85 -18.80 24.25
C MET A 390 4.30 -19.30 24.45
N ASN A 391 4.96 -18.90 25.54
CA ASN A 391 6.38 -19.17 25.84
C ASN A 391 7.31 -18.87 24.64
N GLY A 392 7.07 -17.73 23.98
CA GLY A 392 7.83 -17.23 22.83
C GLY A 392 6.95 -16.53 21.79
N TYR A 393 7.60 -15.87 20.83
CA TYR A 393 6.96 -15.13 19.73
C TYR A 393 6.22 -16.04 18.73
N ILE A 394 5.25 -15.46 18.01
CA ILE A 394 4.48 -16.17 16.98
C ILE A 394 5.39 -16.54 15.81
N THR A 395 6.30 -15.64 15.45
CA THR A 395 7.21 -15.75 14.32
C THR A 395 8.65 -15.99 14.77
N ASN A 396 9.44 -16.65 13.92
CA ASN A 396 10.87 -16.80 14.09
C ASN A 396 11.57 -16.80 12.73
N CYS A 397 12.25 -15.69 12.41
CA CYS A 397 13.01 -15.53 11.16
C CYS A 397 12.18 -15.92 9.91
N GLY A 398 10.95 -15.41 9.82
CA GLY A 398 10.03 -15.68 8.71
C GLY A 398 9.16 -16.94 8.85
N ASN A 399 9.42 -17.82 9.83
CA ASN A 399 8.59 -19.01 10.06
C ASN A 399 7.53 -18.76 11.15
N ALA A 400 6.26 -19.00 10.82
CA ALA A 400 5.16 -18.87 11.77
C ALA A 400 4.96 -20.16 12.58
N ASN A 401 4.92 -20.05 13.92
CA ASN A 401 4.57 -21.15 14.80
C ASN A 401 3.04 -21.28 14.89
N LEU A 402 2.50 -22.25 14.14
CA LEU A 402 1.05 -22.46 14.03
C LEU A 402 0.37 -22.75 15.37
N LYS A 403 1.06 -23.41 16.32
CA LYS A 403 0.51 -23.67 17.66
C LYS A 403 0.32 -22.37 18.45
N ARG A 404 1.24 -21.42 18.32
CA ARG A 404 1.13 -20.09 18.95
C ARG A 404 0.09 -19.23 18.24
N MET A 405 0.10 -19.23 16.90
CA MET A 405 -0.91 -18.56 16.09
C MET A 405 -2.33 -19.00 16.44
N GLN A 406 -2.55 -20.28 16.77
CA GLN A 406 -3.87 -20.79 17.17
C GLN A 406 -4.47 -20.02 18.37
N TYR A 407 -3.66 -19.60 19.35
CA TYR A 407 -4.16 -18.80 20.48
C TYR A 407 -4.72 -17.45 20.00
N LEU A 408 -4.02 -16.78 19.09
CA LEU A 408 -4.46 -15.51 18.50
C LEU A 408 -5.80 -15.67 17.76
N VAL A 409 -5.87 -16.65 16.86
CA VAL A 409 -7.07 -16.89 16.02
C VAL A 409 -8.25 -17.36 16.87
N THR A 410 -8.01 -18.14 17.93
CA THR A 410 -9.07 -18.58 18.86
C THR A 410 -9.68 -17.40 19.62
N GLU A 411 -8.85 -16.48 20.11
CA GLU A 411 -9.35 -15.29 20.80
C GLU A 411 -10.05 -14.32 19.84
N LEU A 412 -9.53 -14.13 18.63
CA LEU A 412 -10.20 -13.35 17.60
C LEU A 412 -11.57 -13.95 17.25
N GLY A 413 -11.65 -15.27 17.12
CA GLY A 413 -12.88 -16.02 16.84
C GLY A 413 -14.00 -15.80 17.88
N LYS A 414 -13.64 -15.55 19.14
CA LYS A 414 -14.61 -15.22 20.22
C LYS A 414 -15.19 -13.81 20.08
N MET A 415 -14.53 -12.92 19.36
CA MET A 415 -14.92 -11.51 19.21
C MET A 415 -15.69 -11.23 17.91
N GLU A 416 -15.69 -12.17 16.94
CA GLU A 416 -16.29 -11.97 15.60
C GLU A 416 -17.75 -11.51 15.65
N ASP A 417 -18.58 -12.20 16.43
CA ASP A 417 -20.01 -11.92 16.53
C ASP A 417 -20.26 -10.49 17.02
N GLU A 418 -19.52 -10.06 18.05
CA GLU A 418 -19.63 -8.71 18.62
C GLU A 418 -19.19 -7.64 17.62
N ILE A 419 -18.12 -7.91 16.85
CA ILE A 419 -17.62 -7.01 15.81
C ILE A 419 -18.69 -6.77 14.74
N PHE A 420 -19.31 -7.84 14.23
CA PHE A 420 -20.33 -7.71 13.19
C PHE A 420 -21.60 -6.98 13.68
N ILE A 421 -22.05 -7.28 14.90
CA ILE A 421 -23.20 -6.60 15.52
C ILE A 421 -22.90 -5.10 15.69
N ARG A 422 -21.69 -4.76 16.17
CA ARG A 422 -21.28 -3.37 16.36
C ARG A 422 -21.21 -2.61 15.03
N ARG A 423 -20.59 -3.22 14.00
CA ARG A 423 -20.50 -2.63 12.66
C ARG A 423 -21.87 -2.33 12.07
N HIS A 424 -22.79 -3.28 12.15
CA HIS A 424 -24.16 -3.10 11.67
C HIS A 424 -24.87 -1.96 12.40
N ARG A 425 -24.75 -1.90 13.73
CA ARG A 425 -25.31 -0.81 14.55
C ARG A 425 -24.76 0.56 14.16
N ASP A 426 -23.46 0.66 13.91
CA ASP A 426 -22.82 1.92 13.51
C ASP A 426 -23.21 2.33 12.08
N GLN A 427 -23.42 1.37 11.18
CA GLN A 427 -23.96 1.63 9.85
C GLN A 427 -25.41 2.14 9.92
N GLN A 428 -26.27 1.51 10.72
CA GLN A 428 -27.64 1.97 10.96
C GLN A 428 -27.69 3.40 11.55
N ARG A 429 -26.78 3.73 12.47
CA ARG A 429 -26.68 5.08 13.03
C ARG A 429 -26.33 6.12 11.96
N ARG A 430 -25.45 5.78 11.01
CA ARG A 430 -25.06 6.68 9.92
C ARG A 430 -26.17 6.88 8.90
N THR A 431 -26.97 5.85 8.62
CA THR A 431 -28.13 5.97 7.71
C THR A 431 -29.32 6.65 8.36
N SER A 432 -29.51 6.46 9.69
CA SER A 432 -30.62 7.05 10.45
C SER A 432 -30.39 8.51 10.88
N GLN A 433 -29.15 9.02 10.82
CA GLN A 433 -28.89 10.44 11.06
C GLN A 433 -29.29 11.26 9.83
N PRO A 434 -30.26 12.20 9.94
CA PRO A 434 -30.49 13.14 8.85
C PRO A 434 -29.20 13.93 8.61
N ALA A 435 -28.79 14.04 7.35
CA ALA A 435 -27.66 14.87 6.94
C ALA A 435 -27.72 16.20 7.70
N PRO A 436 -26.61 16.68 8.32
CA PRO A 436 -26.66 17.88 9.13
C PRO A 436 -27.21 19.01 8.26
N LYS A 437 -28.45 19.42 8.52
CA LYS A 437 -28.98 20.67 8.00
C LYS A 437 -27.99 21.71 8.45
N ARG A 438 -27.20 22.27 7.54
CA ARG A 438 -26.53 23.56 7.74
C ARG A 438 -27.62 24.52 8.17
N ARG A 439 -27.84 24.66 9.47
CA ARG A 439 -28.60 25.77 10.02
C ARG A 439 -27.79 26.99 9.64
N ARG A 440 -28.24 27.72 8.63
CA ARG A 440 -27.94 29.13 8.46
C ARG A 440 -28.41 29.80 9.74
N ILE A 441 -27.54 29.88 10.73
CA ILE A 441 -27.67 30.90 11.77
C ILE A 441 -27.26 32.18 11.05
N ASN A 442 -28.23 33.07 10.88
CA ASN A 442 -28.02 34.40 10.35
C ASN A 442 -26.86 35.08 11.09
N ASP A 443 -25.88 35.53 10.32
CA ASP A 443 -24.92 36.55 10.74
C ASP A 443 -25.66 37.81 11.17
N LYS A 444 -25.56 38.16 12.45
CA LYS A 444 -25.33 39.54 12.88
C LYS A 444 -24.33 39.51 14.03
N TYR A 445 -23.27 40.31 13.88
CA TYR A 445 -22.10 40.50 14.74
C TYR A 445 -20.89 39.60 14.48
N SER A 446 -20.03 40.09 13.58
CA SER A 446 -18.59 39.83 13.61
C SER A 446 -17.89 41.19 13.74
N PRO A 447 -17.12 41.48 14.81
CA PRO A 447 -16.26 42.64 14.84
C PRO A 447 -14.99 42.35 14.03
N THR A 448 -14.78 43.17 13.01
CA THR A 448 -13.54 43.36 12.27
C THR A 448 -12.35 43.56 13.21
N GLY A 449 -11.27 42.81 12.98
CA GLY A 449 -9.99 42.98 13.69
C GLY A 449 -8.82 42.69 12.75
N VAL A 450 -8.41 43.74 12.04
CA VAL A 450 -7.18 43.85 11.23
C VAL A 450 -5.98 43.81 12.19
N TYR A 451 -4.95 43.02 11.88
CA TYR A 451 -3.62 43.20 12.48
C TYR A 451 -2.82 44.19 11.63
N PRO A 452 -2.35 45.33 12.15
CA PRO A 452 -1.29 46.08 11.53
C PRO A 452 0.06 45.77 12.20
N ALA A 453 1.09 45.71 11.37
CA ALA A 453 2.48 45.70 11.80
C ALA A 453 2.97 47.13 12.13
N SER A 454 4.01 47.17 12.98
CA SER A 454 5.02 48.23 13.20
C SER A 454 4.65 49.54 13.93
N GLY A 455 5.39 49.81 15.02
CA GLY A 455 6.20 51.04 15.15
C GLY A 455 5.71 52.19 16.06
N LEU A 456 6.42 52.36 17.18
CA LEU A 456 6.81 53.62 17.87
C LEU A 456 5.79 54.42 18.74
N ASP A 457 6.25 54.64 19.98
CA ASP A 457 6.33 55.91 20.74
C ASP A 457 5.17 56.49 21.59
N HIS A 458 5.53 56.68 22.87
CA HIS A 458 5.14 57.72 23.85
C HIS A 458 3.72 57.78 24.52
N LEU A 459 3.75 57.50 25.83
CA LEU A 459 2.83 57.90 26.95
C LEU A 459 2.67 59.45 27.06
N PRO A 460 1.72 60.10 27.81
CA PRO A 460 1.27 59.74 29.19
C PRO A 460 -0.14 60.21 29.75
N VAL A 461 -0.56 59.54 30.85
CA VAL A 461 -1.12 59.99 32.17
C VAL A 461 -2.24 61.08 32.31
N GLY A 462 -3.33 60.74 33.04
CA GLY A 462 -3.80 61.58 34.19
C GLY A 462 -5.30 61.95 34.39
N MET A 463 -6.04 61.12 35.15
CA MET A 463 -7.07 61.47 36.22
C MET A 463 -8.43 62.14 35.86
N PRO A 464 -9.49 62.12 36.73
CA PRO A 464 -9.92 61.16 37.77
C PRO A 464 -11.46 60.84 37.89
N LEU A 465 -11.74 59.60 38.32
CA LEU A 465 -12.69 59.06 39.34
C LEU A 465 -14.07 59.70 39.71
N LEU A 466 -15.13 58.89 39.46
CA LEU A 466 -16.25 58.40 40.35
C LEU A 466 -17.29 59.39 40.97
N PRO A 467 -18.52 58.96 41.40
CA PRO A 467 -18.92 57.60 41.80
C PRO A 467 -20.37 57.06 41.52
N VAL A 468 -20.52 55.72 41.72
CA VAL A 468 -21.69 54.95 42.29
C VAL A 468 -22.89 54.65 41.35
N LYS A 469 -23.44 53.42 41.22
CA LYS A 469 -23.29 52.09 41.84
C LYS A 469 -24.01 51.06 40.94
N GLY A 470 -23.48 49.83 40.84
CA GLY A 470 -24.28 48.64 40.52
C GLY A 470 -23.71 47.72 39.44
N LEU A 471 -23.19 46.58 39.89
CA LEU A 471 -22.89 45.36 39.13
C LEU A 471 -21.58 45.39 38.33
N ASP A 472 -20.54 44.75 38.88
CA ASP A 472 -19.51 44.18 38.03
C ASP A 472 -18.97 42.84 38.52
N SER A 473 -18.64 42.09 37.48
CA SER A 473 -18.09 40.76 37.29
C SER A 473 -16.94 40.32 38.21
N GLN A 474 -17.01 39.04 38.63
CA GLN A 474 -15.84 38.20 38.84
C GLN A 474 -16.14 36.79 38.30
N ILE A 475 -15.66 36.48 37.09
CA ILE A 475 -15.31 35.10 36.71
C ILE A 475 -13.81 35.10 36.46
N ARG A 476 -13.06 34.82 37.52
CA ARG A 476 -11.67 34.40 37.47
C ARG A 476 -11.59 32.96 36.98
N ALA A 477 -10.47 32.64 36.35
CA ALA A 477 -10.02 31.32 35.91
C ALA A 477 -10.42 30.20 36.89
N ARG A 478 -11.20 29.22 36.41
CA ARG A 478 -11.57 28.02 37.17
C ARG A 478 -10.61 26.89 36.86
N THR A 479 -10.10 26.26 37.92
CA THR A 479 -9.16 25.14 37.91
C THR A 479 -9.88 23.80 37.70
N ASN A 480 -9.13 22.77 37.30
CA ASN A 480 -9.61 21.39 37.04
C ASN A 480 -10.35 20.71 38.22
N GLN A 481 -10.41 21.35 39.38
CA GLN A 481 -11.04 20.84 40.60
C GLN A 481 -12.58 21.00 40.59
N GLU A 482 -13.14 21.97 39.86
CA GLU A 482 -14.61 22.19 39.78
C GLU A 482 -15.33 21.36 38.69
N ILE A 483 -14.58 20.71 37.79
CA ILE A 483 -15.16 19.75 36.82
C ILE A 483 -15.40 18.38 37.48
N VAL A 484 -14.63 18.06 38.52
CA VAL A 484 -14.70 16.78 39.23
C VAL A 484 -15.88 16.74 40.22
N SER A 485 -16.28 17.86 40.82
CA SER A 485 -17.44 17.95 41.71
C SER A 485 -18.79 17.78 41.00
N ASN A 486 -18.87 18.04 39.69
CA ASN A 486 -20.09 17.88 38.89
C ASN A 486 -20.33 16.46 38.35
N ARG A 487 -19.36 15.54 38.46
CA ARG A 487 -19.55 14.13 38.03
C ARG A 487 -20.53 13.36 38.93
N GLN A 488 -20.62 13.71 40.22
CA GLN A 488 -21.49 13.01 41.17
C GLN A 488 -22.97 13.39 40.97
N ALA A 489 -23.26 14.67 40.67
CA ALA A 489 -24.60 15.15 40.33
C ALA A 489 -25.10 14.58 38.99
N LEU A 490 -24.23 14.51 37.96
CA LEU A 490 -24.54 13.89 36.66
C LEU A 490 -24.77 12.37 36.76
N ARG A 491 -24.06 11.69 37.67
CA ARG A 491 -24.24 10.24 37.90
C ARG A 491 -25.53 9.94 38.69
N MET A 492 -25.90 10.78 39.66
CA MET A 492 -27.16 10.68 40.41
C MET A 492 -28.40 10.95 39.51
N ALA A 493 -28.32 11.92 38.60
CA ALA A 493 -29.40 12.20 37.63
C ALA A 493 -29.64 11.03 36.64
N ASN A 494 -28.58 10.34 36.23
CA ASN A 494 -28.68 9.19 35.33
C ASN A 494 -29.11 7.88 36.04
N LEU A 495 -28.84 7.74 37.35
CA LEU A 495 -29.33 6.61 38.15
C LEU A 495 -30.84 6.69 38.41
N SER A 496 -31.38 7.89 38.64
CA SER A 496 -32.83 8.14 38.82
C SER A 496 -33.63 7.82 37.54
N ALA A 497 -33.11 8.18 36.37
CA ALA A 497 -33.73 7.87 35.08
C ALA A 497 -33.75 6.36 34.77
N ALA A 498 -32.73 5.60 35.21
CA ALA A 498 -32.66 4.15 35.02
C ALA A 498 -33.60 3.37 35.96
N GLN A 499 -33.92 3.91 37.14
CA GLN A 499 -34.90 3.31 38.05
C GLN A 499 -36.36 3.53 37.61
N LEU A 500 -36.66 4.68 37.01
CA LEU A 500 -37.97 4.96 36.38
C LEU A 500 -38.26 4.00 35.21
N LEU A 501 -37.28 3.77 34.34
CA LEU A 501 -37.39 2.82 33.23
C LEU A 501 -37.55 1.36 33.69
N LYS A 502 -37.01 0.99 34.86
CA LYS A 502 -37.13 -0.36 35.43
C LYS A 502 -38.47 -0.59 36.12
N ALA A 503 -39.07 0.43 36.74
CA ALA A 503 -40.42 0.38 37.29
C ALA A 503 -41.49 0.29 36.20
N GLU A 504 -41.29 1.01 35.09
CA GLU A 504 -42.17 0.99 33.90
C GLU A 504 -42.15 -0.37 33.18
N LEU A 505 -40.98 -1.05 33.17
CA LEU A 505 -40.84 -2.40 32.61
C LEU A 505 -41.31 -3.55 33.53
N SER A 506 -41.65 -3.27 34.80
CA SER A 506 -42.09 -4.29 35.78
C SER A 506 -43.49 -4.05 36.37
N GLY A 507 -44.20 -3.01 35.94
CA GLY A 507 -45.62 -2.80 36.25
C GLY A 507 -45.94 -2.45 37.72
N LEU A 508 -44.99 -1.88 38.46
CA LEU A 508 -45.18 -1.47 39.86
C LEU A 508 -44.89 0.03 40.04
N GLU A 509 -45.68 0.72 40.88
CA GLU A 509 -45.46 2.14 41.21
C GLU A 509 -44.24 2.35 42.12
N PRO A 510 -43.45 3.43 41.93
CA PRO A 510 -42.22 3.66 42.70
C PRO A 510 -42.46 4.32 44.08
N PRO A 511 -41.82 3.84 45.16
CA PRO A 511 -41.86 4.49 46.48
C PRO A 511 -40.78 5.58 46.65
N VAL A 512 -41.11 6.56 47.50
CA VAL A 512 -40.37 7.80 47.80
C VAL A 512 -39.05 7.55 48.56
N HIS A 513 -37.97 8.25 48.17
CA HIS A 513 -36.66 8.21 48.82
C HIS A 513 -36.65 8.78 50.25
N THR A 514 -35.90 8.12 51.15
CA THR A 514 -35.13 8.80 52.21
C THR A 514 -33.74 8.18 52.31
N ALA A 515 -32.73 9.03 52.43
CA ALA A 515 -31.30 8.70 52.46
C ALA A 515 -30.74 8.95 53.86
N THR A 516 -29.92 8.04 54.37
CA THR A 516 -28.93 8.34 55.42
C THR A 516 -27.65 7.53 55.20
N SER A 517 -26.54 8.22 55.38
CA SER A 517 -25.14 7.83 55.18
C SER A 517 -24.58 7.03 56.36
N ASP A 518 -23.56 6.19 56.14
CA ASP A 518 -22.21 6.37 56.72
C ASP A 518 -21.28 5.13 56.59
N ALA A 519 -19.99 5.46 56.41
CA ALA A 519 -18.76 4.79 56.87
C ALA A 519 -18.24 3.44 56.28
N MET A 520 -16.94 3.47 55.95
CA MET A 520 -15.97 2.35 55.77
C MET A 520 -15.69 1.62 57.12
N PRO A 521 -14.94 0.48 57.27
CA PRO A 521 -13.79 0.02 56.46
C PRO A 521 -13.45 -1.53 56.42
N THR A 522 -12.30 -1.85 55.79
CA THR A 522 -11.29 -2.92 56.07
C THR A 522 -11.48 -4.43 55.79
N GLU A 523 -10.47 -4.96 55.09
CA GLU A 523 -9.67 -6.21 55.27
C GLU A 523 -10.21 -7.65 55.03
N ASN A 524 -9.35 -8.37 54.26
CA ASN A 524 -8.84 -9.75 54.41
C ASN A 524 -9.67 -11.01 54.08
N LEU A 525 -9.11 -11.71 53.09
CA LEU A 525 -8.75 -13.14 53.02
C LEU A 525 -9.74 -14.26 53.45
N MET A 526 -10.03 -15.07 52.42
CA MET A 526 -9.89 -16.54 52.35
C MET A 526 -10.90 -17.51 52.97
N SER A 527 -11.12 -18.54 52.14
CA SER A 527 -11.31 -19.97 52.44
C SER A 527 -12.73 -20.43 52.81
N THR A 528 -13.30 -21.28 51.93
CA THR A 528 -13.58 -22.73 52.16
C THR A 528 -15.04 -22.92 52.63
N SER A 529 -15.86 -23.90 52.25
CA SER A 529 -15.67 -25.21 51.61
C SER A 529 -17.03 -25.95 51.66
N TYR A 530 -17.10 -27.13 51.03
CA TYR A 530 -18.08 -28.23 51.14
C TYR A 530 -19.34 -28.12 50.26
N GLU A 531 -19.53 -29.01 49.26
CA GLU A 531 -19.92 -30.45 49.34
C GLU A 531 -21.33 -30.59 49.96
N ASP A 532 -22.27 -31.42 49.52
CA ASP A 532 -22.26 -32.53 48.56
C ASP A 532 -23.71 -32.93 48.23
N THR A 533 -23.84 -33.94 47.36
CA THR A 533 -24.91 -34.98 47.31
C THR A 533 -26.19 -34.79 46.47
N VAL A 534 -26.11 -35.40 45.27
CA VAL A 534 -26.90 -36.56 44.79
C VAL A 534 -28.42 -36.53 44.86
N LEU A 535 -29.06 -36.69 43.68
CA LEU A 535 -30.11 -37.70 43.46
C LEU A 535 -30.11 -38.18 42.01
N SER A 536 -30.15 -39.50 41.88
CA SER A 536 -30.14 -40.33 40.67
C SER A 536 -31.57 -40.63 40.20
N SER A 537 -31.75 -40.81 38.89
CA SER A 537 -32.69 -41.81 38.37
C SER A 537 -32.30 -42.30 36.98
N ASN A 538 -32.17 -43.62 36.87
CA ASN A 538 -31.82 -44.43 35.70
C ASN A 538 -32.95 -44.58 34.66
N SER A 539 -32.55 -44.81 33.40
CA SER A 539 -33.09 -45.86 32.50
C SER A 539 -32.18 -45.94 31.25
N ALA A 540 -31.31 -46.94 31.08
CA ALA A 540 -31.54 -48.22 30.37
C ALA A 540 -32.29 -48.03 29.03
N GLY A 541 -31.84 -48.41 27.82
CA GLY A 541 -30.78 -49.29 27.33
C GLY A 541 -31.33 -50.01 26.07
N ILE A 542 -30.53 -50.18 24.99
CA ILE A 542 -30.65 -51.10 23.81
C ILE A 542 -29.47 -50.67 22.88
N LYS A 543 -28.34 -51.37 22.63
CA LYS A 543 -27.92 -52.73 22.19
C LYS A 543 -28.32 -53.14 20.75
N ARG A 544 -27.33 -53.15 19.82
CA ARG A 544 -26.81 -54.27 18.96
C ARG A 544 -26.09 -53.72 17.70
N LYS A 545 -24.81 -54.06 17.44
CA LYS A 545 -24.24 -55.17 16.59
C LYS A 545 -24.46 -54.94 15.08
N SER A 546 -23.57 -55.24 14.12
CA SER A 546 -22.21 -55.81 14.05
C SER A 546 -21.76 -55.87 12.56
N GLU A 547 -20.52 -56.32 12.32
CA GLU A 547 -19.90 -56.85 11.07
C GLU A 547 -19.36 -55.81 10.04
N PHE A 548 -18.08 -55.76 9.62
CA PHE A 548 -17.00 -56.68 9.14
C PHE A 548 -16.94 -56.87 7.61
N LEU A 549 -15.70 -56.75 7.07
CA LEU A 549 -15.15 -57.11 5.73
C LEU A 549 -15.47 -56.13 4.57
N ASP A 550 -14.65 -55.94 3.53
CA ASP A 550 -13.21 -55.99 3.24
C ASP A 550 -13.06 -55.41 1.81
N ASP A 551 -11.90 -54.85 1.48
CA ASP A 551 -11.24 -54.74 0.16
C ASP A 551 -12.02 -54.42 -1.15
N ASN A 552 -11.72 -53.27 -1.79
CA ASN A 552 -11.01 -53.23 -3.09
C ASN A 552 -10.98 -51.83 -3.73
N THR A 553 -9.79 -51.52 -4.25
CA THR A 553 -9.47 -50.58 -5.33
C THR A 553 -10.44 -50.62 -6.50
N GLN A 554 -10.88 -49.44 -6.97
CA GLN A 554 -11.10 -49.16 -8.39
C GLN A 554 -11.06 -47.65 -8.65
N GLU A 555 -10.08 -47.23 -9.45
CA GLU A 555 -10.06 -45.95 -10.14
C GLU A 555 -11.26 -45.89 -11.10
N THR A 556 -12.03 -44.81 -11.06
CA THR A 556 -12.86 -44.40 -12.19
C THR A 556 -12.75 -42.89 -12.40
N HIS A 557 -12.08 -42.55 -13.50
CA HIS A 557 -12.25 -41.29 -14.21
C HIS A 557 -13.74 -41.07 -14.49
N VAL A 558 -14.26 -39.90 -14.13
CA VAL A 558 -15.56 -39.43 -14.62
C VAL A 558 -15.32 -38.11 -15.34
N ASP A 559 -15.41 -38.18 -16.66
CA ASP A 559 -15.57 -37.05 -17.56
C ASP A 559 -16.81 -36.25 -17.17
N ILE A 560 -16.65 -34.96 -16.89
CA ILE A 560 -17.75 -33.99 -16.81
C ILE A 560 -17.67 -33.13 -18.09
N LYS A 561 -18.04 -33.74 -19.21
CA LYS A 561 -18.71 -33.05 -20.31
C LYS A 561 -20.18 -33.48 -20.21
N ASP A 562 -21.09 -32.56 -20.46
CA ASP A 562 -22.56 -32.69 -20.39
C ASP A 562 -23.18 -32.34 -19.04
N LYS A 563 -23.38 -31.03 -18.83
CA LYS A 563 -24.60 -30.40 -18.27
C LYS A 563 -24.43 -28.88 -18.18
N ILE A 564 -24.39 -28.22 -19.33
CA ILE A 564 -24.73 -26.79 -19.45
C ILE A 564 -25.62 -26.65 -20.69
N GLU A 565 -26.84 -27.19 -20.61
CA GLU A 565 -27.96 -26.73 -21.40
C GLU A 565 -29.18 -26.74 -20.47
N GLU A 566 -30.01 -25.70 -20.58
CA GLU A 566 -31.22 -25.41 -19.80
C GLU A 566 -31.04 -24.67 -18.45
N SER A 567 -30.80 -23.36 -18.54
CA SER A 567 -31.68 -22.37 -17.92
C SER A 567 -31.34 -20.98 -18.47
N GLY A 568 -31.99 -20.64 -19.58
CA GLY A 568 -32.01 -19.27 -20.09
C GLY A 568 -33.01 -18.44 -19.31
N GLU A 569 -32.52 -17.41 -18.62
CA GLU A 569 -33.19 -16.11 -18.50
C GLU A 569 -32.15 -15.06 -18.12
N SER A 570 -31.67 -14.34 -19.15
CA SER A 570 -30.72 -13.24 -19.04
C SER A 570 -31.43 -11.97 -18.57
N GLY A 571 -31.30 -11.63 -17.28
CA GLY A 571 -31.64 -10.31 -16.77
C GLY A 571 -30.57 -9.29 -17.16
N GLN A 572 -30.93 -8.34 -18.04
CA GLN A 572 -30.15 -7.11 -18.25
C GLN A 572 -30.16 -6.29 -16.95
N VAL A 573 -29.00 -6.01 -16.37
CA VAL A 573 -28.88 -5.05 -15.27
C VAL A 573 -28.42 -3.72 -15.85
N ASP A 574 -29.33 -2.75 -15.83
CA ASP A 574 -29.06 -1.34 -16.15
C ASP A 574 -28.11 -0.75 -15.09
N PRO A 575 -26.99 -0.08 -15.46
CA PRO A 575 -26.06 0.50 -14.48
C PRO A 575 -26.62 1.71 -13.71
N SER A 576 -27.87 2.10 -13.93
CA SER A 576 -28.48 3.30 -13.34
C SER A 576 -29.34 3.07 -12.09
N ASP A 577 -29.57 1.83 -11.66
CA ASP A 577 -30.30 1.53 -10.43
C ASP A 577 -29.36 1.36 -9.24
N ASP A 578 -29.32 2.38 -8.36
CA ASP A 578 -28.85 2.31 -6.97
C ASP A 578 -29.82 1.45 -6.12
N ALA A 579 -30.24 0.27 -6.61
CA ALA A 579 -30.99 -0.69 -5.82
C ALA A 579 -30.03 -1.37 -4.86
N GLU A 580 -30.22 -1.13 -3.55
CA GLU A 580 -29.46 -1.78 -2.49
C GLU A 580 -29.56 -3.30 -2.68
N GLN A 581 -28.49 -3.94 -3.15
CA GLN A 581 -28.39 -5.41 -3.15
C GLN A 581 -28.59 -5.87 -1.69
N GLU A 582 -29.69 -6.56 -1.42
CA GLU A 582 -29.95 -7.09 -0.08
C GLU A 582 -28.82 -8.04 0.32
N ASP A 583 -28.14 -7.73 1.44
CA ASP A 583 -27.09 -8.60 1.99
C ASP A 583 -27.74 -9.88 2.54
N THR A 584 -27.66 -10.95 1.74
CA THR A 584 -28.20 -12.29 2.05
C THR A 584 -27.45 -13.00 3.17
N ILE A 585 -26.19 -12.62 3.42
CA ILE A 585 -25.32 -13.29 4.39
C ILE A 585 -25.63 -12.83 5.82
N ARG A 586 -25.93 -11.54 6.00
CA ARG A 586 -26.29 -10.93 7.29
C ARG A 586 -25.33 -11.34 8.41
N LEU A 587 -24.09 -10.84 8.33
CA LEU A 587 -23.01 -11.18 9.26
C LEU A 587 -23.33 -10.89 10.74
N TRP A 588 -24.27 -9.98 11.00
CA TRP A 588 -24.69 -9.60 12.35
C TRP A 588 -25.76 -10.52 12.96
N GLU A 589 -26.28 -11.50 12.22
CA GLU A 589 -27.31 -12.43 12.69
C GLU A 589 -26.74 -13.82 13.00
N PRO A 590 -27.29 -14.54 14.02
CA PRO A 590 -26.94 -15.93 14.26
C PRO A 590 -27.05 -16.80 13.00
N GLY A 591 -26.13 -17.76 12.87
CA GLY A 591 -26.07 -18.65 11.70
C GLY A 591 -25.37 -18.06 10.47
N PHE A 592 -24.79 -16.85 10.54
CA PHE A 592 -24.08 -16.24 9.42
C PHE A 592 -22.96 -17.11 8.87
N LYS A 593 -22.28 -17.91 9.70
CA LYS A 593 -21.22 -18.81 9.24
C LYS A 593 -21.73 -19.78 8.17
N LYS A 594 -22.91 -20.38 8.37
CA LYS A 594 -23.52 -21.28 7.38
C LYS A 594 -23.88 -20.54 6.09
N ARG A 595 -24.46 -19.33 6.21
CA ARG A 595 -24.83 -18.50 5.05
C ARG A 595 -23.60 -18.05 4.26
N TYR A 596 -22.56 -17.58 4.95
CA TYR A 596 -21.31 -17.11 4.37
C TYR A 596 -20.59 -18.21 3.57
N TYR A 597 -20.39 -19.39 4.17
CA TYR A 597 -19.71 -20.48 3.46
C TYR A 597 -20.54 -21.05 2.30
N LYS A 598 -21.87 -21.08 2.42
CA LYS A 598 -22.76 -21.49 1.34
C LYS A 598 -22.75 -20.51 0.17
N ASP A 599 -22.84 -19.20 0.45
CA ASP A 599 -22.90 -18.15 -0.57
C ASP A 599 -21.52 -17.91 -1.24
N LYS A 600 -20.45 -17.84 -0.45
CA LYS A 600 -19.12 -17.45 -0.96
C LYS A 600 -18.22 -18.59 -1.42
N PHE A 601 -18.46 -19.80 -0.91
CA PHE A 601 -17.61 -20.96 -1.20
C PHE A 601 -18.39 -22.16 -1.71
N GLU A 602 -19.72 -22.08 -1.79
CA GLU A 602 -20.59 -23.20 -2.17
C GLU A 602 -20.40 -24.44 -1.27
N ILE A 603 -20.12 -24.20 0.02
CA ILE A 603 -19.83 -25.25 1.02
C ILE A 603 -20.86 -25.26 2.14
N GLU A 604 -21.41 -26.45 2.41
CA GLU A 604 -22.21 -26.69 3.60
C GLU A 604 -21.32 -27.10 4.80
N LEU A 605 -21.62 -26.57 5.99
CA LEU A 605 -20.88 -26.86 7.22
C LEU A 605 -21.62 -27.87 8.10
N PRO A 606 -20.89 -28.78 8.80
CA PRO A 606 -19.43 -28.93 8.83
C PRO A 606 -18.88 -29.70 7.63
N ASN A 607 -17.71 -29.29 7.12
CA ASN A 607 -16.98 -30.01 6.07
C ASN A 607 -15.53 -30.24 6.52
N GLU A 608 -15.22 -31.46 6.97
CA GLU A 608 -13.90 -31.81 7.48
C GLU A 608 -12.83 -31.84 6.38
N GLN A 609 -13.18 -32.32 5.18
CA GLN A 609 -12.27 -32.33 4.02
C GLN A 609 -11.85 -30.92 3.62
N PHE A 610 -12.77 -29.96 3.65
CA PHE A 610 -12.46 -28.56 3.39
C PHE A 610 -11.49 -27.99 4.45
N ARG A 611 -11.67 -28.37 5.73
CA ARG A 611 -10.81 -27.93 6.84
C ARG A 611 -9.44 -28.61 6.86
N SER A 612 -9.33 -29.83 6.33
CA SER A 612 -8.10 -30.64 6.37
C SER A 612 -7.21 -30.47 5.14
N LYS A 613 -7.54 -29.58 4.19
CA LYS A 613 -6.67 -29.27 3.05
C LYS A 613 -5.35 -28.65 3.55
N ALA A 614 -4.34 -29.50 3.70
CA ALA A 614 -2.99 -29.09 4.02
C ALA A 614 -2.31 -28.54 2.76
N PHE A 615 -1.87 -27.27 2.81
CA PHE A 615 -1.07 -26.68 1.75
C PHE A 615 0.38 -27.16 1.87
N ARG A 616 0.91 -27.77 0.81
CA ARG A 616 2.35 -27.99 0.64
C ARG A 616 2.87 -26.96 -0.35
N LEU A 617 3.88 -26.21 0.05
CA LEU A 617 4.63 -25.35 -0.87
C LEU A 617 5.59 -26.22 -1.68
N GLY A 618 5.39 -26.28 -3.00
CA GLY A 618 6.32 -26.90 -3.92
C GLY A 618 7.43 -25.92 -4.34
N SER A 619 8.56 -26.45 -4.81
CA SER A 619 9.54 -25.66 -5.54
C SER A 619 9.00 -25.38 -6.96
N GLY A 620 8.75 -24.12 -7.28
CA GLY A 620 8.40 -23.68 -8.64
C GLY A 620 9.48 -22.76 -9.21
N GLU A 621 9.48 -22.61 -10.53
CA GLU A 621 10.31 -21.63 -11.22
C GLU A 621 9.47 -20.40 -11.61
N PRO A 622 10.07 -19.20 -11.71
CA PRO A 622 9.36 -18.05 -12.25
C PRO A 622 8.90 -18.31 -13.69
N PHE A 623 7.69 -17.90 -14.02
CA PHE A 623 7.22 -17.86 -15.40
C PHE A 623 8.13 -16.99 -16.28
N LYS A 624 8.16 -17.29 -17.58
CA LYS A 624 8.72 -16.39 -18.57
C LYS A 624 7.82 -15.16 -18.74
N PRO A 625 8.37 -14.03 -19.24
CA PRO A 625 7.59 -12.80 -19.42
C PRO A 625 6.30 -12.99 -20.23
N PHE A 626 6.31 -13.76 -21.32
CA PHE A 626 5.10 -13.96 -22.15
C PHE A 626 4.07 -14.88 -21.47
N GLU A 627 4.53 -15.87 -20.70
CA GLU A 627 3.66 -16.73 -19.89
C GLU A 627 2.94 -15.89 -18.82
N GLN A 628 3.66 -14.97 -18.16
CA GLN A 628 3.03 -14.02 -17.23
C GLN A 628 2.05 -13.10 -17.94
N LEU A 629 2.39 -12.53 -19.10
CA LEU A 629 1.49 -11.65 -19.85
C LEU A 629 0.16 -12.36 -20.17
N MET A 630 0.21 -13.61 -20.62
CA MET A 630 -0.98 -14.45 -20.79
C MET A 630 -1.70 -14.69 -19.46
N GLY A 631 -0.93 -14.89 -18.39
CA GLY A 631 -1.43 -15.07 -17.02
C GLY A 631 -2.14 -13.86 -16.40
N VAL A 632 -1.92 -12.64 -16.90
CA VAL A 632 -2.43 -11.40 -16.28
C VAL A 632 -3.26 -10.51 -17.19
N LEU A 633 -3.05 -10.53 -18.51
CA LEU A 633 -3.70 -9.60 -19.42
C LEU A 633 -5.11 -10.06 -19.81
N PRO A 634 -6.08 -9.12 -19.93
CA PRO A 634 -7.33 -9.39 -20.62
C PRO A 634 -7.15 -9.39 -22.15
N ALA A 635 -8.04 -10.06 -22.88
CA ALA A 635 -8.00 -10.16 -24.34
C ALA A 635 -7.98 -8.79 -25.06
N GLY A 636 -8.56 -7.74 -24.45
CA GLY A 636 -8.51 -6.37 -24.99
C GLY A 636 -7.10 -5.76 -25.07
N SER A 637 -6.14 -6.30 -24.31
CA SER A 637 -4.74 -5.86 -24.29
C SER A 637 -3.80 -6.80 -25.04
N LYS A 638 -4.31 -7.69 -25.90
CA LYS A 638 -3.53 -8.66 -26.69
C LYS A 638 -2.41 -8.05 -27.54
N LYS A 639 -2.53 -6.76 -27.91
CA LYS A 639 -1.52 -6.03 -28.71
C LYS A 639 -0.11 -6.00 -28.10
N HIS A 640 0.02 -6.25 -26.79
CA HIS A 640 1.31 -6.27 -26.10
C HIS A 640 2.03 -7.63 -26.18
N LEU A 641 1.36 -8.66 -26.71
CA LEU A 641 1.90 -9.98 -26.97
C LEU A 641 2.30 -10.14 -28.45
N PRO A 642 3.27 -11.01 -28.76
CA PRO A 642 3.57 -11.45 -30.12
C PRO A 642 2.31 -11.88 -30.87
N VAL A 643 2.22 -11.59 -32.17
CA VAL A 643 1.05 -11.91 -33.01
C VAL A 643 0.62 -13.39 -32.90
N PRO A 644 1.53 -14.39 -32.87
CA PRO A 644 1.14 -15.78 -32.68
C PRO A 644 0.40 -16.06 -31.37
N PHE A 645 0.80 -15.42 -30.26
CA PHE A 645 0.17 -15.58 -28.94
C PHE A 645 -1.24 -14.99 -28.88
N GLN A 646 -1.53 -13.95 -29.67
CA GLN A 646 -2.81 -13.24 -29.61
C GLN A 646 -4.01 -14.14 -29.95
N LYS A 647 -3.80 -15.15 -30.82
CA LYS A 647 -4.85 -16.10 -31.21
C LYS A 647 -5.34 -16.92 -30.01
N LEU A 648 -4.47 -17.24 -29.05
CA LEU A 648 -4.82 -17.98 -27.85
C LEU A 648 -5.80 -17.23 -26.93
N MET A 649 -5.85 -15.90 -27.02
CA MET A 649 -6.76 -15.09 -26.21
C MET A 649 -8.11 -14.81 -26.89
N THR A 650 -8.24 -15.06 -28.19
CA THR A 650 -9.40 -14.61 -28.97
C THR A 650 -10.06 -15.67 -29.84
N SER A 651 -9.33 -16.73 -30.23
CA SER A 651 -9.90 -17.82 -31.02
C SER A 651 -10.78 -18.70 -30.15
N GLN A 652 -11.99 -19.02 -30.62
CA GLN A 652 -12.86 -20.00 -29.96
C GLN A 652 -12.29 -21.43 -30.03
N GLU A 653 -11.37 -21.67 -30.94
CA GLU A 653 -10.65 -22.95 -31.05
C GLU A 653 -9.48 -23.06 -30.07
N SER A 654 -9.16 -21.99 -29.32
CA SER A 654 -8.04 -22.05 -28.38
C SER A 654 -8.36 -22.94 -27.19
N GLU A 655 -7.41 -23.81 -26.85
CA GLU A 655 -7.50 -24.68 -25.67
C GLU A 655 -7.60 -23.94 -24.34
N ILE A 656 -7.34 -22.63 -24.31
CA ILE A 656 -7.32 -21.79 -23.09
C ILE A 656 -8.22 -20.55 -23.20
N ILE A 657 -9.20 -20.55 -24.11
CA ILE A 657 -10.13 -19.42 -24.32
C ILE A 657 -10.98 -19.13 -23.07
N ASP A 658 -11.28 -20.15 -22.27
CA ASP A 658 -12.01 -20.07 -21.00
C ASP A 658 -11.31 -19.16 -19.97
N PHE A 659 -10.00 -18.94 -20.10
CA PHE A 659 -9.27 -18.01 -19.23
C PHE A 659 -9.56 -16.52 -19.53
N TYR A 660 -10.18 -16.20 -20.66
CA TYR A 660 -10.39 -14.82 -21.12
C TYR A 660 -11.87 -14.48 -21.33
N PRO A 661 -12.71 -14.53 -20.27
CA PRO A 661 -14.12 -14.20 -20.40
C PRO A 661 -14.31 -12.73 -20.80
N SER A 662 -15.23 -12.46 -21.73
CA SER A 662 -15.56 -11.10 -22.17
C SER A 662 -16.37 -10.32 -21.13
N ASN A 663 -17.15 -11.03 -20.32
CA ASN A 663 -17.94 -10.49 -19.22
C ASN A 663 -17.66 -11.32 -17.97
N PHE A 664 -17.53 -10.65 -16.82
CA PHE A 664 -17.32 -11.28 -15.51
C PHE A 664 -18.04 -10.48 -14.43
N THR A 665 -18.34 -11.13 -13.31
CA THR A 665 -19.06 -10.54 -12.19
C THR A 665 -18.12 -9.93 -11.16
N ILE A 666 -18.58 -8.88 -10.48
CA ILE A 666 -17.88 -8.25 -9.37
C ILE A 666 -18.75 -8.43 -8.12
N ASP A 667 -18.30 -9.25 -7.19
CA ASP A 667 -18.95 -9.44 -5.89
C ASP A 667 -18.54 -8.31 -4.95
N LEU A 668 -19.50 -7.46 -4.54
CA LEU A 668 -19.23 -6.35 -3.62
C LEU A 668 -18.85 -6.81 -2.22
N ASN A 669 -19.24 -8.01 -1.79
CA ASN A 669 -18.94 -8.57 -0.46
C ASN A 669 -19.16 -7.56 0.69
N GLY A 670 -20.30 -6.87 0.67
CA GLY A 670 -20.67 -5.85 1.66
C GLY A 670 -19.94 -4.50 1.53
N LYS A 671 -19.12 -4.31 0.49
CA LYS A 671 -18.44 -3.04 0.20
C LYS A 671 -19.32 -2.11 -0.63
N LYS A 672 -19.08 -0.81 -0.49
CA LYS A 672 -19.94 0.23 -1.06
C LYS A 672 -19.72 0.45 -2.56
N TYR A 673 -18.54 0.11 -3.08
CA TYR A 673 -18.15 0.46 -4.43
C TYR A 673 -17.56 -0.75 -5.17
N ALA A 674 -17.86 -0.86 -6.47
CA ALA A 674 -17.38 -1.96 -7.33
C ALA A 674 -15.86 -2.16 -7.32
N TRP A 675 -15.08 -1.09 -7.22
CA TRP A 675 -13.62 -1.18 -7.14
C TRP A 675 -13.10 -1.76 -5.81
N GLN A 676 -13.95 -1.91 -4.79
CA GLN A 676 -13.64 -2.64 -3.55
C GLN A 676 -14.10 -4.11 -3.60
N GLY A 677 -14.91 -4.47 -4.60
CA GLY A 677 -15.44 -5.82 -4.77
C GLY A 677 -14.39 -6.81 -5.29
N VAL A 678 -14.69 -8.09 -5.17
CA VAL A 678 -13.89 -9.20 -5.68
C VAL A 678 -14.29 -9.48 -7.12
N VAL A 679 -13.33 -9.45 -8.03
CA VAL A 679 -13.53 -9.81 -9.43
C VAL A 679 -13.50 -11.33 -9.53
N LEU A 680 -14.63 -11.93 -9.95
CA LEU A 680 -14.76 -13.38 -10.07
C LEU A 680 -14.27 -13.83 -11.44
N LEU A 681 -13.01 -14.28 -11.49
CA LEU A 681 -12.37 -14.84 -12.69
C LEU A 681 -12.00 -16.31 -12.45
N PRO A 682 -12.07 -17.17 -13.49
CA PRO A 682 -11.60 -18.54 -13.39
C PRO A 682 -10.08 -18.54 -13.14
N PHE A 683 -9.59 -19.29 -12.15
CA PHE A 683 -8.16 -19.43 -11.93
C PHE A 683 -7.50 -20.12 -13.13
N ILE A 684 -6.38 -19.58 -13.61
CA ILE A 684 -5.61 -20.20 -14.69
C ILE A 684 -4.95 -21.48 -14.17
N GLU A 685 -5.18 -22.56 -14.90
CA GLU A 685 -4.47 -23.82 -14.79
C GLU A 685 -3.11 -23.70 -15.47
N GLU A 686 -2.06 -23.78 -14.67
CA GLU A 686 -0.67 -23.52 -15.09
C GLU A 686 -0.21 -24.48 -16.20
N GLU A 687 -0.43 -25.78 -16.04
CA GLU A 687 0.00 -26.79 -17.02
C GLU A 687 -0.65 -26.57 -18.40
N ARG A 688 -1.96 -26.23 -18.43
CA ARG A 688 -2.68 -25.92 -19.66
C ARG A 688 -2.11 -24.67 -20.35
N LEU A 689 -1.83 -23.62 -19.57
CA LEU A 689 -1.24 -22.39 -20.09
C LEU A 689 0.15 -22.63 -20.69
N LEU A 690 1.01 -23.33 -19.94
CA LEU A 690 2.39 -23.59 -20.36
C LEU A 690 2.43 -24.46 -21.62
N LYS A 691 1.60 -25.50 -21.71
CA LYS A 691 1.48 -26.35 -22.90
C LYS A 691 1.04 -25.56 -24.14
N ALA A 692 0.05 -24.68 -23.99
CA ALA A 692 -0.41 -23.82 -25.08
C ALA A 692 0.68 -22.82 -25.51
N ALA A 693 1.42 -22.23 -24.56
CA ALA A 693 2.53 -21.33 -24.85
C ALA A 693 3.70 -22.04 -25.56
N GLU A 694 4.00 -23.28 -25.17
CA GLU A 694 5.09 -24.08 -25.75
C GLU A 694 4.91 -24.32 -27.25
N SER A 695 3.67 -24.58 -27.69
CA SER A 695 3.39 -24.76 -29.12
C SER A 695 3.69 -23.54 -29.99
N ILE A 696 3.77 -22.34 -29.39
CA ILE A 696 3.95 -21.07 -30.10
C ILE A 696 5.41 -20.60 -30.11
N TYR A 697 6.26 -21.05 -29.18
CA TYR A 697 7.66 -20.59 -29.12
C TYR A 697 8.47 -20.72 -30.43
N PRO A 698 8.28 -21.76 -31.26
CA PRO A 698 8.98 -21.85 -32.54
C PRO A 698 8.64 -20.72 -33.53
N GLU A 699 7.47 -20.10 -33.41
CA GLU A 699 6.99 -19.03 -34.30
C GLU A 699 7.50 -17.63 -33.93
N LEU A 700 8.18 -17.49 -32.79
CA LEU A 700 8.66 -16.19 -32.31
C LEU A 700 9.83 -15.66 -33.15
N ALA A 701 9.83 -14.34 -33.37
CA ALA A 701 10.99 -13.64 -33.90
C ALA A 701 12.13 -13.62 -32.88
N ASP A 702 13.37 -13.38 -33.33
CA ASP A 702 14.54 -13.48 -32.45
C ASP A 702 14.57 -12.38 -31.37
N ASP A 703 14.10 -11.18 -31.67
CA ASP A 703 13.92 -10.11 -30.69
C ASP A 703 12.85 -10.46 -29.63
N GLU A 704 11.78 -11.16 -30.04
CA GLU A 704 10.75 -11.66 -29.14
C GLU A 704 11.29 -12.80 -28.25
N LYS A 705 12.13 -13.68 -28.79
CA LYS A 705 12.84 -14.71 -28.01
C LYS A 705 13.74 -14.09 -26.96
N GLU A 706 14.52 -13.05 -27.31
CA GLU A 706 15.35 -12.33 -26.33
C GLU A 706 14.50 -11.65 -25.25
N ARG A 707 13.41 -10.97 -25.64
CA ARG A 707 12.47 -10.33 -24.70
C ARG A 707 11.81 -11.31 -23.74
N ASN A 708 11.66 -12.58 -24.13
CA ASN A 708 11.08 -13.64 -23.31
C ASN A 708 12.11 -14.40 -22.43
N LYS A 709 13.38 -14.00 -22.42
CA LYS A 709 14.39 -14.60 -21.53
C LYS A 709 14.39 -13.94 -20.15
N LEU A 710 14.78 -14.71 -19.15
CA LEU A 710 15.10 -14.17 -17.83
C LEU A 710 16.45 -13.44 -17.90
N GLY A 711 16.49 -12.25 -17.31
CA GLY A 711 17.63 -11.34 -17.31
C GLY A 711 18.49 -11.44 -16.06
N SER A 712 19.43 -10.52 -15.94
CA SER A 712 20.27 -10.35 -14.76
C SER A 712 20.49 -8.86 -14.51
N GLU A 713 20.77 -8.50 -13.26
CA GLU A 713 20.98 -7.11 -12.86
C GLU A 713 22.23 -6.55 -13.52
N ILE A 714 22.25 -5.24 -13.74
CA ILE A 714 23.40 -4.54 -14.31
C ILE A 714 23.94 -3.56 -13.30
N LEU A 715 25.24 -3.63 -13.05
CA LEU A 715 25.96 -2.67 -12.25
C LEU A 715 26.74 -1.73 -13.17
N CYS A 716 26.46 -0.43 -13.06
CA CYS A 716 27.12 0.65 -13.79
C CYS A 716 27.92 1.55 -12.85
N PHE A 717 29.08 2.01 -13.29
CA PHE A 717 29.90 2.98 -12.56
C PHE A 717 30.80 3.77 -13.52
N SER A 718 31.23 4.95 -13.08
CA SER A 718 32.09 5.86 -13.84
C SER A 718 33.55 5.38 -13.84
N ASN A 719 34.34 5.79 -14.84
CA ASN A 719 35.79 5.60 -14.86
C ASN A 719 36.54 6.27 -13.70
N LYS A 720 35.89 7.19 -12.99
CA LYS A 720 36.41 7.80 -11.77
C LYS A 720 36.25 6.90 -10.53
N HIS A 721 35.41 5.86 -10.60
CA HIS A 721 35.25 4.91 -9.50
C HIS A 721 36.39 3.88 -9.50
N LYS A 722 36.88 3.52 -8.32
CA LYS A 722 37.93 2.49 -8.11
C LYS A 722 37.65 1.11 -8.72
N LEU A 723 36.40 0.85 -9.12
CA LEU A 723 35.99 -0.43 -9.71
C LEU A 723 36.31 -0.51 -11.19
N TYR A 724 36.48 0.64 -11.86
CA TYR A 724 36.70 0.69 -13.30
C TYR A 724 37.94 -0.08 -13.73
N ASP A 725 39.10 0.26 -13.17
CA ASP A 725 40.35 -0.40 -13.54
C ASP A 725 40.34 -1.89 -13.19
N ALA A 726 39.72 -2.26 -12.06
CA ALA A 726 39.63 -3.64 -11.60
C ALA A 726 38.75 -4.51 -12.51
N LEU A 727 37.67 -3.95 -13.09
CA LEU A 727 36.68 -4.70 -13.85
C LEU A 727 36.78 -4.51 -15.36
N CYS A 728 37.51 -3.50 -15.85
CA CYS A 728 37.78 -3.32 -17.27
C CYS A 728 38.45 -4.55 -17.91
N VAL A 729 39.22 -5.32 -17.11
CA VAL A 729 39.84 -6.58 -17.55
C VAL A 729 38.85 -7.63 -18.07
N LEU A 730 37.58 -7.58 -17.65
CA LEU A 730 36.50 -8.45 -18.14
C LEU A 730 36.22 -8.27 -19.63
N TYR A 731 36.61 -7.13 -20.20
CA TYR A 731 36.43 -6.77 -21.61
C TYR A 731 37.70 -7.01 -22.45
N SER A 732 38.76 -7.55 -21.85
CA SER A 732 40.00 -7.89 -22.56
C SER A 732 39.82 -9.11 -23.50
N LYS A 733 40.81 -9.35 -24.37
CA LYS A 733 40.78 -10.48 -25.34
C LYS A 733 40.65 -11.86 -24.68
N ARG A 734 41.03 -12.02 -23.40
CA ARG A 734 40.87 -13.27 -22.64
C ARG A 734 39.48 -13.31 -22.02
N LYS A 735 38.58 -14.03 -22.67
CA LYS A 735 37.19 -14.18 -22.25
C LYS A 735 37.11 -15.13 -21.05
N SER A 736 36.82 -14.61 -19.86
CA SER A 736 36.31 -15.42 -18.75
C SER A 736 34.79 -15.36 -18.78
N GLU A 737 34.13 -16.50 -18.96
CA GLU A 737 32.66 -16.59 -18.88
C GLU A 737 32.15 -16.76 -17.45
N LYS A 738 33.04 -17.14 -16.52
CA LYS A 738 32.65 -17.35 -15.12
C LYS A 738 32.56 -16.00 -14.38
N PRO A 739 31.48 -15.76 -13.61
CA PRO A 739 31.39 -14.61 -12.72
C PRO A 739 32.55 -14.57 -11.73
N ILE A 740 33.11 -13.38 -11.50
CA ILE A 740 34.18 -13.12 -10.52
C ILE A 740 33.59 -12.41 -9.30
N PRO A 741 34.05 -12.71 -8.07
CA PRO A 741 33.59 -11.98 -6.88
C PRO A 741 34.08 -10.53 -6.91
N LEU A 742 33.23 -9.61 -6.47
CA LEU A 742 33.62 -8.23 -6.19
C LEU A 742 34.52 -8.18 -4.96
N ASP A 743 35.62 -7.43 -5.03
CA ASP A 743 36.45 -7.13 -3.87
C ASP A 743 35.77 -6.05 -3.00
N PRO A 744 35.35 -6.38 -1.76
CA PRO A 744 34.65 -5.46 -0.87
C PRO A 744 35.46 -4.21 -0.49
N MET A 745 36.80 -4.25 -0.60
CA MET A 745 37.66 -3.13 -0.21
C MET A 745 37.65 -2.01 -1.26
N ILE A 746 37.51 -2.37 -2.54
CA ILE A 746 37.45 -1.41 -3.66
C ILE A 746 36.02 -1.04 -4.04
N SER A 747 35.05 -1.88 -3.69
CA SER A 747 33.62 -1.69 -4.01
C SER A 747 32.85 -0.89 -2.95
N ASP A 748 33.55 -0.30 -1.98
CA ASP A 748 32.99 0.28 -0.73
C ASP A 748 31.98 -0.65 -0.05
N LYS A 749 32.43 -1.88 0.23
CA LYS A 749 31.70 -2.94 0.95
C LYS A 749 30.53 -3.57 0.17
N LEU A 750 30.32 -3.22 -1.10
CA LEU A 750 29.37 -3.92 -1.96
C LEU A 750 29.89 -5.35 -2.27
N VAL A 751 29.11 -6.36 -1.92
CA VAL A 751 29.45 -7.76 -2.22
C VAL A 751 28.58 -8.31 -3.35
N GLY A 752 29.09 -9.30 -4.06
CA GLY A 752 28.40 -9.96 -5.16
C GLY A 752 29.39 -10.55 -6.15
N PHE A 753 28.87 -11.06 -7.25
CA PHE A 753 29.65 -11.54 -8.38
C PHE A 753 29.34 -10.70 -9.60
N VAL A 754 30.32 -10.53 -10.48
CA VAL A 754 30.17 -9.79 -11.72
C VAL A 754 30.69 -10.57 -12.92
N SER A 755 30.05 -10.38 -14.07
CA SER A 755 30.50 -10.90 -15.34
C SER A 755 30.37 -9.84 -16.43
N ARG A 756 30.91 -10.14 -17.62
CA ARG A 756 30.92 -9.21 -18.76
C ARG A 756 29.48 -8.95 -19.24
N ASP A 757 29.08 -7.67 -19.33
CA ASP A 757 27.88 -7.28 -20.07
C ASP A 757 28.18 -7.34 -21.57
N LYS A 758 27.38 -8.11 -22.32
CA LYS A 758 27.55 -8.26 -23.77
C LYS A 758 27.19 -6.98 -24.53
N ASN A 759 26.37 -6.13 -23.93
CA ASN A 759 25.89 -4.89 -24.53
C ASN A 759 26.82 -3.70 -24.26
N CYS A 760 27.86 -3.90 -23.44
CA CYS A 760 28.85 -2.86 -23.13
C CYS A 760 30.10 -3.03 -24.00
N ILE A 761 30.48 -1.95 -24.67
CA ILE A 761 31.79 -1.81 -25.31
C ILE A 761 32.44 -0.57 -24.69
N PRO A 762 33.45 -0.75 -23.81
CA PRO A 762 34.11 0.38 -23.14
C PRO A 762 34.65 1.42 -24.14
N GLU A 763 34.53 2.71 -23.80
CA GLU A 763 35.03 3.85 -24.60
C GLU A 763 34.42 3.99 -26.01
N SER A 764 33.38 3.21 -26.32
CA SER A 764 32.61 3.36 -27.56
C SER A 764 31.58 4.49 -27.47
N THR A 765 31.00 4.87 -28.60
CA THR A 765 29.88 5.81 -28.63
C THR A 765 28.60 5.09 -28.20
N PHE A 766 27.93 5.62 -27.17
CA PHE A 766 26.59 5.18 -26.80
C PHE A 766 25.57 6.04 -27.56
N TYR A 767 24.92 5.45 -28.56
CA TYR A 767 23.89 6.13 -29.35
C TYR A 767 22.62 6.32 -28.54
N THR A 768 22.05 7.53 -28.59
CA THR A 768 20.81 7.81 -27.86
C THR A 768 19.64 6.97 -28.39
N PRO A 769 18.81 6.38 -27.51
CA PRO A 769 17.54 5.79 -27.91
C PRO A 769 16.44 6.83 -28.18
N LEU A 770 16.67 8.12 -27.91
CA LEU A 770 15.67 9.20 -27.97
C LEU A 770 16.13 10.40 -28.84
N PRO A 771 16.47 10.20 -30.12
CA PRO A 771 17.07 11.25 -30.97
C PRO A 771 16.20 12.51 -31.11
N ASP A 772 14.88 12.37 -31.06
CA ASP A 772 13.92 13.47 -31.26
C ASP A 772 13.67 14.31 -30.00
N LYS A 773 14.28 13.96 -28.85
CA LYS A 773 14.04 14.61 -27.55
C LYS A 773 15.20 15.46 -27.03
N ASN A 774 16.02 16.01 -27.93
CA ASN A 774 17.19 16.84 -27.58
C ASN A 774 18.20 16.12 -26.67
N THR A 775 18.26 14.79 -26.77
CA THR A 775 19.30 13.96 -26.16
C THR A 775 20.42 13.75 -27.16
N HIS A 776 21.64 13.50 -26.68
CA HIS A 776 22.84 13.49 -27.52
C HIS A 776 23.59 12.18 -27.39
N ASP A 777 24.24 11.73 -28.45
CA ASP A 777 25.12 10.56 -28.37
C ASP A 777 26.25 10.80 -27.37
N ILE A 778 26.51 9.82 -26.51
CA ILE A 778 27.62 9.86 -25.56
C ILE A 778 28.88 9.40 -26.29
N VAL A 779 29.64 10.34 -26.82
CA VAL A 779 30.91 10.06 -27.49
C VAL A 779 31.97 9.69 -26.46
N ASN A 780 32.65 8.57 -26.67
CA ASN A 780 33.66 8.03 -25.76
C ASN A 780 33.09 7.81 -24.34
N ASP A 781 32.13 6.90 -24.24
CA ASP A 781 31.46 6.56 -22.97
C ASP A 781 32.49 6.10 -21.92
N ARG A 782 32.60 6.90 -20.85
CA ARG A 782 33.50 6.70 -19.71
C ARG A 782 32.82 5.95 -18.57
N SER A 783 31.66 5.35 -18.80
CA SER A 783 31.01 4.45 -17.86
C SER A 783 31.32 2.99 -18.24
N LEU A 784 31.32 2.10 -17.25
CA LEU A 784 31.40 0.67 -17.45
C LEU A 784 30.13 0.04 -16.87
N SER A 785 29.48 -0.83 -17.65
CA SER A 785 28.42 -1.70 -17.14
C SER A 785 28.93 -3.13 -17.06
N VAL A 786 28.50 -3.88 -16.05
CA VAL A 786 28.79 -5.31 -15.86
C VAL A 786 27.53 -6.02 -15.40
N VAL A 787 27.37 -7.30 -15.72
CA VAL A 787 26.27 -8.08 -15.15
C VAL A 787 26.59 -8.36 -13.69
N TYR A 788 25.64 -8.09 -12.80
CA TYR A 788 25.75 -8.25 -11.36
C TYR A 788 24.87 -9.40 -10.88
N TYR A 789 25.43 -10.20 -9.98
CA TYR A 789 24.75 -11.30 -9.32
C TYR A 789 24.88 -11.14 -7.81
N LEU A 790 23.75 -11.18 -7.12
CA LEU A 790 23.72 -11.25 -5.68
C LEU A 790 24.43 -12.52 -5.17
N PRO A 791 25.11 -12.47 -4.01
CA PRO A 791 25.69 -13.66 -3.39
C PRO A 791 24.62 -14.74 -3.18
N ALA A 792 24.95 -15.99 -3.51
CA ALA A 792 24.02 -17.11 -3.31
C ALA A 792 23.67 -17.26 -1.82
N LYS A 793 22.38 -17.35 -1.51
CA LYS A 793 21.87 -17.63 -0.16
C LYS A 793 22.23 -19.07 0.20
N THR A 794 23.22 -19.31 1.06
CA THR A 794 23.44 -20.66 1.61
C THR A 794 22.41 -20.98 2.69
N SER A 795 22.05 -22.25 2.88
CA SER A 795 21.03 -22.68 3.86
C SER A 795 21.33 -22.28 5.31
N ASN A 796 22.60 -22.01 5.63
CA ASN A 796 23.04 -21.49 6.95
C ASN A 796 22.97 -19.96 7.09
N GLN A 797 22.59 -19.22 6.03
CA GLN A 797 22.48 -17.75 5.98
C GLN A 797 21.01 -17.30 5.94
N MET A 798 20.13 -17.96 6.69
CA MET A 798 18.78 -17.44 6.87
C MET A 798 18.86 -16.05 7.51
N HIS A 799 18.13 -15.08 6.94
CA HIS A 799 18.08 -13.73 7.48
C HIS A 799 17.52 -13.77 8.91
N LYS A 800 18.26 -13.15 9.83
CA LYS A 800 17.96 -13.20 11.26
C LYS A 800 17.33 -11.89 11.70
N SER A 801 16.30 -12.01 12.52
CA SER A 801 15.60 -10.90 13.16
C SER A 801 16.38 -10.34 14.35
N VAL A 802 17.54 -9.74 14.05
CA VAL A 802 18.46 -9.17 15.04
C VAL A 802 19.10 -7.91 14.47
N LEU A 803 19.44 -6.94 15.31
CA LEU A 803 20.38 -5.89 14.93
C LEU A 803 21.79 -6.47 14.78
N LEU A 804 22.54 -5.96 13.80
CA LEU A 804 23.94 -6.36 13.62
C LEU A 804 24.83 -5.83 14.74
N ARG A 805 25.96 -6.49 14.95
CA ARG A 805 27.00 -6.01 15.89
C ARG A 805 27.52 -4.65 15.41
N ASN A 806 27.86 -3.76 16.33
CA ASN A 806 28.39 -2.41 16.07
C ASN A 806 27.42 -1.43 15.40
N VAL A 807 26.11 -1.74 15.37
CA VAL A 807 25.08 -0.73 15.15
C VAL A 807 25.22 0.39 16.18
N LYS A 808 25.19 1.64 15.72
CA LYS A 808 25.08 2.85 16.53
C LYS A 808 23.71 3.44 16.28
N LEU A 809 22.86 3.39 17.29
CA LEU A 809 21.53 4.00 17.24
C LEU A 809 21.64 5.50 17.50
N ASP A 810 20.80 6.30 16.84
CA ASP A 810 20.72 7.72 17.16
C ASP A 810 20.09 7.88 18.57
N PRO A 811 20.36 8.99 19.29
CA PRO A 811 19.79 9.20 20.62
C PRO A 811 18.25 9.14 20.56
N PRO A 812 17.59 8.45 21.52
CA PRO A 812 16.15 8.26 21.47
C PRO A 812 15.45 9.62 21.51
N ARG A 813 14.46 9.80 20.63
CA ARG A 813 13.70 11.06 20.53
C ARG A 813 12.84 11.31 21.75
N TRP A 814 12.55 10.26 22.51
CA TRP A 814 11.93 10.33 23.83
C TRP A 814 12.91 9.79 24.87
N PRO A 815 13.38 10.63 25.81
CA PRO A 815 14.11 10.09 26.94
C PRO A 815 13.18 9.12 27.66
N PHE A 816 13.62 7.86 27.79
CA PHE A 816 13.03 6.95 28.78
C PHE A 816 13.11 7.69 30.11
N VAL A 817 11.99 8.14 30.65
CA VAL A 817 11.94 8.66 32.02
C VAL A 817 11.91 7.41 32.90
N PRO A 818 13.02 7.04 33.56
CA PRO A 818 12.99 5.90 34.47
C PRO A 818 12.20 6.37 35.69
N GLY A 819 11.00 5.84 35.90
CA GLY A 819 10.18 6.10 37.08
C GLY A 819 8.92 6.94 36.89
N CYS A 820 8.03 6.57 35.96
CA CYS A 820 6.61 6.91 36.20
C CYS A 820 6.12 6.09 37.41
N PRO A 821 5.62 6.72 38.49
CA PRO A 821 5.12 6.03 39.68
C PRO A 821 3.78 5.31 39.43
N CYS A 822 3.37 5.16 38.17
CA CYS A 822 2.14 4.51 37.76
C CYS A 822 2.24 2.97 37.69
N THR A 823 3.37 2.39 38.12
CA THR A 823 3.61 0.93 38.20
C THR A 823 4.09 0.47 39.58
N SER A 824 3.52 1.03 40.65
CA SER A 824 3.51 0.41 41.98
C SER A 824 2.17 -0.27 42.23
#